data_AF-A0A3M6VJD2-F1
#
_entry.id   AF-A0A3M6VJD2-F1
#
_cell.length_a   1.000
_cell.length_b   1.000
_cell.length_c   1.000
_cell.angle_alpha   90.00
_cell.angle_beta   90.00
_cell.angle_gamma   90.00
#
_symmetry.space_group_name_H-M   'P 1'
#
loop_
_entity.id
_entity.type
_entity.pdbx_description
1 polymer ?
#
loop_
_entity_poly.entity_id
_entity_poly.type
_entity_poly.pdbx_seq_one_letter_code
_entity_poly.pdbx_strand_id
1 'polypeptide(L)'
;MEDRFFTSAFFSASTCYQERPITREDALQLLTFSRISESTHKDSTTRTMLSPFLLKNTTRIGGMRRLATTLPAVQVLHQTQTRTFVAKQLYKVAKRVMPRMSDTEKAALESGTVGFDRDIFSGSPSLATLDKYSAQLNEEEQAFMDTEVQQLCEMINDYDVTRNQDMPLKVWQFIKEKGFLGMIIPKEYGGKQFSAHGHSVVITKLATRSATAAVTVCVPNSLGPAELLLRYGTDEQKNYFLPGLANGKHLPCFGLTGPSSGSDAANMRDTGIVCEQDGALGIRATFSKRYITLAPVATCVGLAVDVKDPQGLLKGTGHPGITVALLERNHPGLEMGQRHDTISIPFMNGPVTGEDVFIPMSKIIGGQTRVGYGWNMLMDCLAEGRSISLPASAVAGAKLSVNAVGAYARIRKQFKVPIASLEGIQEQLATMGTNAFIMTSGQHMVNAMINQHEQPAVISGVCKQQITDRGRDTVIRAMDVLGGAGICKGPNNFLANIYTSLPVVITVEGANILTRSLIIFGQGLTRAHPHLYELIKTIQHGDDVEGFKKELVKLIKHGVTNTTGSLKTAVTRSRFKTQSGLLTHYESQMDKLAKNFAACADLSLVLGGKLKFAEMVSGRFADVFSSLYLGYSTMWFYKNNRHVEGIDTIFDSAMTQLCYEAQQGIVGISKNFPVPGVGPIMRRVSFPFGLPYGPPTDKQARQVSDLISTDSAVRHLLSDNVFVSKDPKDRVALLNATLPKAVKADRTLTALRKQKRSATIDEQKFIDDVEAAREVIIQVDNFDGLGAEIGKPKDYVRPGMIGNIFDEKK
;
A
#
# COMPACT_ATOMS: atom_id res chain seq x y z
N MET A 1 -29.75 49.42 18.30
CA MET A 1 -28.50 49.92 17.65
C MET A 1 -27.56 48.72 17.45
N GLU A 2 -27.97 47.60 16.85
CA GLU A 2 -28.55 47.33 15.52
C GLU A 2 -27.60 47.46 14.33
N ASP A 3 -27.39 46.29 13.73
CA ASP A 3 -27.14 45.95 12.34
C ASP A 3 -25.75 46.18 11.74
N ARG A 4 -25.01 45.07 11.59
CA ARG A 4 -24.77 44.40 10.29
C ARG A 4 -23.89 43.16 10.45
N PHE A 5 -24.01 42.26 9.48
CA PHE A 5 -23.21 41.05 9.19
C PHE A 5 -23.80 39.71 9.68
N PHE A 6 -24.76 39.23 8.89
CA PHE A 6 -24.90 37.81 8.57
C PHE A 6 -24.76 37.63 7.05
N THR A 7 -24.34 36.43 6.65
CA THR A 7 -24.26 35.85 5.28
C THR A 7 -23.10 36.27 4.37
N SER A 8 -22.08 35.40 4.25
CA SER A 8 -21.62 34.77 2.98
C SER A 8 -20.23 34.12 3.14
N ALA A 9 -20.13 32.79 3.12
CA ALA A 9 -18.87 32.09 2.84
C ALA A 9 -19.15 30.62 2.47
N PHE A 10 -19.56 30.38 1.23
CA PHE A 10 -19.49 29.08 0.57
C PHE A 10 -18.82 29.29 -0.80
N PHE A 11 -17.74 28.53 -1.04
CA PHE A 11 -17.02 28.31 -2.30
C PHE A 11 -16.53 29.51 -3.13
N SER A 12 -15.20 29.60 -3.28
CA SER A 12 -14.57 29.80 -4.60
C SER A 12 -13.05 29.64 -4.52
N ALA A 13 -12.51 28.69 -5.30
CA ALA A 13 -11.29 28.91 -6.08
C ALA A 13 -11.15 27.80 -7.14
N SER A 14 -11.76 28.02 -8.32
CA SER A 14 -11.34 27.40 -9.58
C SER A 14 -11.44 28.45 -10.69
N THR A 15 -10.26 28.95 -11.08
CA THR A 15 -9.84 29.33 -12.45
C THR A 15 -10.85 29.95 -13.43
N CYS A 16 -10.61 31.24 -13.66
CA CYS A 16 -10.74 32.02 -14.89
C CYS A 16 -10.94 31.23 -16.21
N TYR A 17 -12.15 31.29 -16.79
CA TYR A 17 -12.42 31.35 -18.24
C TYR A 17 -13.79 32.05 -18.43
N GLN A 18 -13.82 33.04 -19.33
CA GLN A 18 -14.91 33.99 -19.54
C GLN A 18 -16.21 33.37 -20.07
N GLU A 19 -17.32 33.97 -19.63
CA GLU A 19 -18.73 33.59 -19.83
C GLU A 19 -19.29 33.85 -21.25
N ARG A 20 -20.22 33.00 -21.68
CA ARG A 20 -21.44 33.38 -22.42
C ARG A 20 -22.64 32.66 -21.78
N PRO A 21 -23.80 33.32 -21.56
CA PRO A 21 -24.95 32.68 -20.94
C PRO A 21 -25.79 31.91 -21.97
N ILE A 22 -26.16 30.67 -21.63
CA ILE A 22 -27.04 29.81 -22.42
C ILE A 22 -28.50 30.11 -22.06
N THR A 23 -29.34 30.31 -23.08
CA THR A 23 -30.77 30.61 -22.98
C THR A 23 -31.64 29.33 -22.95
N ARG A 24 -32.90 29.52 -22.55
CA ARG A 24 -33.95 28.54 -22.22
C ARG A 24 -34.39 27.58 -23.37
N GLU A 25 -33.68 27.57 -24.50
CA GLU A 25 -33.95 26.67 -25.65
C GLU A 25 -33.12 25.38 -25.62
N ASP A 26 -32.00 25.34 -24.87
CA ASP A 26 -31.15 24.15 -24.78
C ASP A 26 -31.63 23.10 -23.75
N ALA A 27 -32.70 23.40 -23.02
CA ALA A 27 -33.25 22.53 -21.97
C ALA A 27 -34.33 21.53 -22.45
N LEU A 28 -34.58 21.43 -23.76
CA LEU A 28 -35.73 20.68 -24.31
C LEU A 28 -35.40 19.47 -25.20
N GLN A 29 -34.15 18.98 -25.20
CA GLN A 29 -33.76 17.80 -25.99
C GLN A 29 -33.30 16.55 -25.22
N LEU A 30 -33.51 16.48 -23.89
CA LEU A 30 -33.06 15.35 -23.06
C LEU A 30 -34.16 14.61 -22.27
N LEU A 31 -35.39 14.60 -22.77
CA LEU A 31 -36.48 13.81 -22.19
C LEU A 31 -37.35 13.19 -23.28
N THR A 32 -37.07 11.93 -23.63
CA THR A 32 -37.93 10.90 -24.27
C THR A 32 -36.99 9.90 -24.98
N PHE A 33 -37.05 8.57 -24.87
CA PHE A 33 -38.12 7.62 -24.55
C PHE A 33 -37.48 6.36 -23.94
N SER A 34 -38.21 5.72 -23.03
CA SER A 34 -38.03 4.31 -22.71
C SER A 34 -39.30 3.55 -23.10
N ARG A 35 -39.12 2.27 -23.47
CA ARG A 35 -40.02 1.11 -23.29
C ARG A 35 -41.08 0.77 -24.38
N ILE A 36 -40.89 -0.43 -24.97
CA ILE A 36 -41.71 -1.68 -24.83
C ILE A 36 -42.13 -2.35 -26.17
N SER A 37 -41.78 -3.66 -26.25
CA SER A 37 -42.41 -4.87 -26.86
C SER A 37 -42.97 -4.81 -28.29
N GLU A 38 -43.28 -5.90 -29.03
CA GLU A 38 -43.09 -7.35 -29.03
C GLU A 38 -43.61 -7.81 -30.40
N SER A 39 -42.95 -8.80 -31.03
CA SER A 39 -43.52 -9.73 -32.04
C SER A 39 -43.98 -9.10 -33.40
N THR A 40 -44.06 -9.74 -34.57
CA THR A 40 -44.17 -11.14 -35.00
C THR A 40 -43.88 -11.22 -36.53
N HIS A 41 -43.24 -12.31 -36.96
CA HIS A 41 -43.46 -13.15 -38.17
C HIS A 41 -43.27 -12.71 -39.65
N LYS A 42 -42.60 -13.66 -40.36
CA LYS A 42 -42.77 -14.19 -41.75
C LYS A 42 -42.19 -13.36 -42.90
N ASP A 43 -41.70 -13.90 -44.02
CA ASP A 43 -41.39 -15.26 -44.53
C ASP A 43 -40.63 -15.04 -45.85
N SER A 44 -39.69 -15.93 -46.22
CA SER A 44 -39.48 -16.47 -47.59
C SER A 44 -38.14 -17.23 -47.63
N THR A 45 -38.14 -18.57 -47.55
CA THR A 45 -37.94 -19.54 -48.68
C THR A 45 -36.64 -19.31 -49.47
N THR A 46 -35.74 -20.30 -49.63
CA THR A 46 -35.99 -21.63 -50.27
C THR A 46 -34.99 -22.72 -49.80
N ARG A 47 -35.51 -23.93 -49.53
CA ARG A 47 -34.80 -25.23 -49.45
C ARG A 47 -34.51 -25.73 -50.89
N THR A 48 -33.68 -26.74 -51.18
CA THR A 48 -33.86 -28.21 -50.95
C THR A 48 -32.61 -28.94 -51.48
N MET A 49 -31.96 -29.83 -50.70
CA MET A 49 -32.05 -31.32 -50.69
C MET A 49 -31.25 -32.09 -51.78
N LEU A 50 -30.31 -32.96 -51.36
CA LEU A 50 -30.32 -34.44 -51.48
C LEU A 50 -28.89 -35.08 -51.46
N SER A 51 -28.79 -36.19 -50.75
CA SER A 51 -27.68 -37.16 -50.59
C SER A 51 -27.82 -38.35 -51.58
N PRO A 52 -27.14 -39.53 -51.50
CA PRO A 52 -25.75 -39.94 -51.12
C PRO A 52 -25.11 -41.00 -52.10
N PHE A 53 -24.01 -41.65 -51.67
CA PHE A 53 -23.56 -43.05 -51.95
C PHE A 53 -22.40 -43.40 -52.93
N LEU A 54 -21.31 -43.90 -52.32
CA LEU A 54 -20.42 -45.07 -52.56
C LEU A 54 -19.55 -45.33 -53.83
N LEU A 55 -18.27 -45.62 -53.49
CA LEU A 55 -17.34 -46.70 -53.94
C LEU A 55 -16.70 -46.68 -55.34
N LYS A 56 -15.35 -46.65 -55.33
CA LYS A 56 -14.51 -47.73 -55.91
C LYS A 56 -13.07 -47.72 -55.35
N ASN A 57 -12.64 -48.91 -54.94
CA ASN A 57 -11.31 -49.32 -54.47
C ASN A 57 -10.25 -49.27 -55.58
N THR A 58 -8.97 -49.07 -55.22
CA THR A 58 -7.85 -50.04 -55.41
C THR A 58 -6.51 -49.60 -54.78
N THR A 59 -6.06 -50.38 -53.80
CA THR A 59 -4.68 -50.88 -53.53
C THR A 59 -3.46 -50.31 -54.30
N ARG A 60 -2.40 -49.85 -53.62
CA ARG A 60 -1.19 -50.62 -53.18
C ARG A 60 0.02 -49.70 -52.84
N ILE A 61 0.48 -49.80 -51.60
CA ILE A 61 1.87 -49.95 -51.10
C ILE A 61 3.04 -49.36 -51.92
N GLY A 62 3.85 -48.50 -51.29
CA GLY A 62 5.23 -48.21 -51.69
C GLY A 62 5.83 -47.04 -50.92
N GLY A 63 6.89 -47.29 -50.12
CA GLY A 63 7.38 -46.38 -49.09
C GLY A 63 8.03 -45.08 -49.57
N MET A 64 8.01 -44.08 -48.70
CA MET A 64 8.89 -42.91 -48.80
C MET A 64 9.73 -42.77 -47.53
N ARG A 65 11.02 -42.66 -47.82
CA ARG A 65 12.16 -42.53 -46.92
C ARG A 65 12.12 -41.23 -46.12
N ARG A 66 12.73 -41.34 -44.94
CA ARG A 66 13.35 -40.30 -44.12
C ARG A 66 13.74 -39.03 -44.91
N LEU A 67 13.26 -37.89 -44.42
CA LEU A 67 13.97 -36.61 -44.54
C LEU A 67 13.97 -35.98 -43.15
N ALA A 68 15.04 -36.31 -42.42
CA ALA A 68 15.48 -35.54 -41.28
C ALA A 68 16.09 -34.25 -41.81
N THR A 69 15.45 -33.11 -41.55
CA THR A 69 16.06 -31.80 -41.71
C THR A 69 16.49 -31.31 -40.33
N THR A 70 17.73 -31.65 -39.99
CA THR A 70 18.55 -30.97 -39.01
C THR A 70 18.71 -29.50 -39.44
N LEU A 71 18.12 -28.58 -38.67
CA LEU A 71 18.40 -27.14 -38.73
C LEU A 71 19.81 -26.89 -38.17
N PRO A 72 20.77 -26.31 -38.92
CA PRO A 72 21.97 -25.80 -38.32
C PRO A 72 21.71 -24.39 -37.80
N ALA A 73 21.72 -24.27 -36.47
CA ALA A 73 22.14 -23.06 -35.80
C ALA A 73 23.64 -22.85 -36.04
N VAL A 74 24.09 -21.59 -35.93
CA VAL A 74 25.49 -21.17 -35.76
C VAL A 74 26.37 -21.24 -37.02
N GLN A 75 26.30 -20.20 -37.87
CA GLN A 75 27.45 -19.65 -38.61
C GLN A 75 27.02 -18.46 -39.48
N VAL A 76 27.05 -17.23 -38.93
CA VAL A 76 27.52 -16.00 -39.60
C VAL A 76 27.89 -14.98 -38.51
N LEU A 77 29.08 -15.17 -37.92
CA LEU A 77 29.75 -14.20 -37.06
C LEU A 77 31.03 -13.77 -37.80
N HIS A 78 30.87 -12.99 -38.88
CA HIS A 78 31.97 -12.25 -39.49
C HIS A 78 31.40 -11.05 -40.27
N GLN A 79 31.20 -9.93 -39.58
CA GLN A 79 31.06 -8.59 -40.19
C GLN A 79 31.34 -7.55 -39.11
N THR A 80 32.62 -7.19 -38.98
CA THR A 80 33.15 -6.41 -37.84
C THR A 80 33.40 -4.93 -38.15
N GLN A 81 33.08 -4.44 -39.36
CA GLN A 81 33.28 -3.02 -39.71
C GLN A 81 31.98 -2.21 -39.91
N THR A 82 30.88 -2.82 -40.37
CA THR A 82 29.58 -2.13 -40.56
C THR A 82 28.81 -1.90 -39.24
N ARG A 83 29.09 -2.67 -38.19
CA ARG A 83 28.41 -2.56 -36.88
C ARG A 83 28.85 -1.33 -36.06
N THR A 84 30.07 -0.83 -36.26
CA THR A 84 30.61 0.30 -35.50
C THR A 84 30.00 1.62 -35.93
N PHE A 85 29.65 1.78 -37.21
CA PHE A 85 28.97 2.98 -37.70
C PHE A 85 27.54 3.08 -37.16
N VAL A 86 26.78 1.98 -37.19
CA VAL A 86 25.42 1.92 -36.64
C VAL A 86 25.43 2.17 -35.14
N ALA A 87 26.35 1.55 -34.39
CA ALA A 87 26.51 1.80 -32.96
C ALA A 87 26.87 3.26 -32.66
N LYS A 88 27.77 3.89 -33.44
CA LYS A 88 28.10 5.31 -33.31
C LYS A 88 26.92 6.24 -33.60
N GLN A 89 26.10 5.94 -34.59
CA GLN A 89 24.90 6.72 -34.89
C GLN A 89 23.82 6.53 -33.81
N LEU A 90 23.59 5.30 -33.36
CA LEU A 90 22.70 5.01 -32.23
C LEU A 90 23.16 5.67 -30.94
N TYR A 91 24.47 5.71 -30.67
CA TYR A 91 25.06 6.44 -29.54
C TYR A 91 24.76 7.95 -29.62
N LYS A 92 24.96 8.57 -30.79
CA LYS A 92 24.63 9.99 -31.01
C LYS A 92 23.15 10.30 -30.82
N VAL A 93 22.26 9.41 -31.28
CA VAL A 93 20.81 9.54 -31.09
C VAL A 93 20.45 9.34 -29.60
N ALA A 94 21.00 8.31 -28.94
CA ALA A 94 20.76 8.05 -27.53
C ALA A 94 21.23 9.22 -26.64
N LYS A 95 22.41 9.79 -26.92
CA LYS A 95 22.94 11.00 -26.25
C LYS A 95 22.03 12.23 -26.43
N ARG A 96 21.29 12.32 -27.53
CA ARG A 96 20.33 13.41 -27.78
C ARG A 96 18.97 13.17 -27.11
N VAL A 97 18.52 11.93 -27.02
CA VAL A 97 17.17 11.55 -26.55
C VAL A 97 17.13 11.28 -25.04
N MET A 98 18.24 10.88 -24.43
CA MET A 98 18.28 10.66 -22.98
C MET A 98 18.41 12.00 -22.22
N PRO A 99 17.52 12.26 -21.26
CA PRO A 99 17.63 13.44 -20.41
C PRO A 99 18.88 13.34 -19.52
N ARG A 100 19.49 14.50 -19.22
CA ARG A 100 20.45 14.59 -18.11
C ARG A 100 19.70 14.29 -16.82
N MET A 101 20.26 13.39 -16.02
CA MET A 101 19.74 13.03 -14.70
C MET A 101 20.22 14.09 -13.71
N SER A 102 19.33 14.61 -12.85
CA SER A 102 19.76 15.49 -11.76
C SER A 102 20.53 14.72 -10.69
N ASP A 103 21.33 15.41 -9.88
CA ASP A 103 22.03 14.77 -8.76
C ASP A 103 21.04 14.17 -7.74
N THR A 104 19.87 14.78 -7.59
CA THR A 104 18.78 14.28 -6.73
C THR A 104 18.11 13.03 -7.28
N GLU A 105 17.93 12.94 -8.61
CA GLU A 105 17.44 11.72 -9.28
C GLU A 105 18.49 10.61 -9.19
N LYS A 106 19.77 10.93 -9.38
CA LYS A 106 20.87 9.97 -9.25
C LYS A 106 20.97 9.42 -7.83
N ALA A 107 20.91 10.27 -6.81
CA ALA A 107 20.89 9.86 -5.41
C ALA A 107 19.74 8.88 -5.10
N ALA A 108 18.54 9.16 -5.59
CA ALA A 108 17.38 8.27 -5.43
C ALA A 108 17.53 6.94 -6.20
N LEU A 109 18.20 6.95 -7.35
CA LEU A 109 18.48 5.76 -8.14
C LEU A 109 19.64 4.93 -7.61
N GLU A 110 20.51 5.51 -6.77
CA GLU A 110 21.63 4.82 -6.13
C GLU A 110 21.28 4.31 -4.72
N SER A 111 20.35 4.95 -4.02
CA SER A 111 19.87 4.56 -2.67
C SER A 111 19.18 3.19 -2.62
N GLY A 112 19.41 2.44 -1.53
CA GLY A 112 18.82 1.12 -1.27
C GLY A 112 19.50 -0.06 -1.99
N THR A 113 18.91 -1.25 -1.94
CA THR A 113 19.36 -2.47 -2.66
C THR A 113 18.49 -2.76 -3.89
N VAL A 114 19.00 -3.62 -4.78
CA VAL A 114 18.26 -4.20 -5.91
C VAL A 114 18.35 -5.71 -5.77
N GLY A 115 17.21 -6.37 -5.70
CA GLY A 115 17.08 -7.81 -5.45
C GLY A 115 15.91 -8.39 -6.25
N PHE A 116 14.84 -8.76 -5.56
CA PHE A 116 13.68 -9.40 -6.19
C PHE A 116 12.95 -8.52 -7.23
N ASP A 117 13.04 -7.20 -7.09
CA ASP A 117 12.58 -6.25 -8.11
C ASP A 117 13.31 -6.45 -9.45
N ARG A 118 14.62 -6.68 -9.43
CA ARG A 118 15.38 -7.02 -10.65
C ARG A 118 14.98 -8.38 -11.22
N ASP A 119 14.68 -9.36 -10.38
CA ASP A 119 14.21 -10.66 -10.85
C ASP A 119 12.91 -10.52 -11.66
N ILE A 120 11.99 -9.66 -11.22
CA ILE A 120 10.77 -9.32 -11.97
C ILE A 120 11.10 -8.63 -13.30
N PHE A 121 11.96 -7.60 -13.30
CA PHE A 121 12.37 -6.92 -14.54
C PHE A 121 13.14 -7.84 -15.50
N SER A 122 13.82 -8.86 -14.97
CA SER A 122 14.52 -9.86 -15.79
C SER A 122 13.58 -10.83 -16.51
N GLY A 123 12.30 -10.88 -16.09
CA GLY A 123 11.31 -11.83 -16.58
C GLY A 123 11.52 -13.26 -16.08
N SER A 124 12.38 -13.48 -15.07
CA SER A 124 12.67 -14.80 -14.51
C SER A 124 12.64 -14.86 -12.96
N PRO A 125 11.61 -14.30 -12.28
CA PRO A 125 11.49 -14.44 -10.84
C PRO A 125 11.24 -15.88 -10.41
N SER A 126 11.85 -16.27 -9.29
CA SER A 126 11.79 -17.63 -8.77
C SER A 126 11.26 -17.65 -7.35
N LEU A 127 10.37 -18.60 -7.04
CA LEU A 127 9.91 -18.79 -5.66
C LEU A 127 11.03 -19.35 -4.78
N ALA A 128 11.93 -20.15 -5.33
CA ALA A 128 13.01 -20.78 -4.59
C ALA A 128 14.03 -19.77 -4.04
N THR A 129 14.23 -18.63 -4.71
CA THR A 129 15.12 -17.57 -4.20
C THR A 129 14.55 -16.86 -2.96
N LEU A 130 13.26 -17.06 -2.67
CA LEU A 130 12.58 -16.48 -1.52
C LEU A 130 12.71 -17.33 -0.24
N ASP A 131 13.25 -18.55 -0.34
CA ASP A 131 13.40 -19.47 0.81
C ASP A 131 14.43 -18.98 1.84
N LYS A 132 15.29 -18.02 1.47
CA LYS A 132 16.24 -17.37 2.37
C LYS A 132 15.60 -16.35 3.33
N TYR A 133 14.36 -15.95 3.08
CA TYR A 133 13.65 -14.93 3.86
C TYR A 133 12.78 -15.57 4.94
N SER A 134 12.75 -14.97 6.12
CA SER A 134 11.86 -15.35 7.21
C SER A 134 11.26 -14.10 7.89
N ALA A 135 9.96 -14.15 8.16
CA ALA A 135 9.23 -13.15 8.93
C ALA A 135 8.58 -13.85 10.12
N GLN A 136 9.36 -13.98 11.19
CA GLN A 136 8.92 -14.56 12.46
C GLN A 136 9.40 -13.66 13.60
N LEU A 137 8.60 -13.60 14.66
CA LEU A 137 9.01 -12.97 15.90
C LEU A 137 10.02 -13.86 16.62
N ASN A 138 11.06 -13.25 17.20
CA ASN A 138 11.87 -13.92 18.20
C ASN A 138 11.13 -13.98 19.56
N GLU A 139 11.67 -14.73 20.52
CA GLU A 139 11.03 -14.94 21.83
C GLU A 139 10.78 -13.63 22.60
N GLU A 140 11.69 -12.65 22.52
CA GLU A 140 11.55 -11.36 23.21
C GLU A 140 10.47 -10.49 22.55
N GLU A 141 10.42 -10.47 21.23
CA GLU A 141 9.38 -9.77 20.47
C GLU A 141 8.00 -10.39 20.73
N GLN A 142 7.92 -11.72 20.75
CA GLN A 142 6.69 -12.44 21.06
C GLN A 142 6.23 -12.14 22.50
N ALA A 143 7.15 -12.19 23.47
CA ALA A 143 6.84 -11.81 24.84
C ALA A 143 6.30 -10.38 24.91
N PHE A 144 6.97 -9.42 24.26
CA PHE A 144 6.53 -8.01 24.22
C PHE A 144 5.13 -7.85 23.61
N MET A 145 4.82 -8.60 22.56
CA MET A 145 3.49 -8.61 21.92
C MET A 145 2.38 -9.13 22.85
N ASP A 146 2.71 -10.14 23.65
CA ASP A 146 1.77 -10.82 24.55
C ASP A 146 1.56 -10.04 25.86
N THR A 147 2.57 -9.31 26.33
CA THR A 147 2.53 -8.51 27.56
C THR A 147 2.32 -7.02 27.31
N GLU A 148 3.36 -6.29 26.90
CA GLU A 148 3.34 -4.83 26.83
C GLU A 148 2.36 -4.31 25.78
N VAL A 149 2.35 -4.89 24.57
CA VAL A 149 1.45 -4.43 23.50
C VAL A 149 0.01 -4.74 23.85
N GLN A 150 -0.28 -5.92 24.40
CA GLN A 150 -1.61 -6.25 24.91
C GLN A 150 -2.03 -5.25 25.98
N GLN A 151 -1.19 -5.00 26.99
CA GLN A 151 -1.50 -4.08 28.07
C GLN A 151 -1.75 -2.65 27.56
N LEU A 152 -0.93 -2.16 26.62
CA LEU A 152 -1.13 -0.83 26.02
C LEU A 152 -2.50 -0.73 25.34
N CYS A 153 -2.89 -1.73 24.55
CA CYS A 153 -4.20 -1.75 23.91
C CYS A 153 -5.36 -1.78 24.94
N GLU A 154 -5.23 -2.54 26.03
CA GLU A 154 -6.25 -2.57 27.11
C GLU A 154 -6.37 -1.22 27.84
N MET A 155 -5.28 -0.44 27.93
CA MET A 155 -5.27 0.87 28.57
C MET A 155 -5.96 1.96 27.73
N ILE A 156 -6.16 1.73 26.44
CA ILE A 156 -6.69 2.71 25.49
C ILE A 156 -8.17 2.45 25.26
N ASN A 157 -8.99 3.49 25.35
CA ASN A 157 -10.32 3.54 24.75
C ASN A 157 -10.31 4.55 23.60
N ASP A 158 -10.39 4.07 22.36
CA ASP A 158 -10.22 4.92 21.18
C ASP A 158 -11.36 5.94 21.01
N TYR A 159 -12.58 5.60 21.45
CA TYR A 159 -13.67 6.57 21.49
C TYR A 159 -13.33 7.73 22.42
N ASP A 160 -12.86 7.45 23.64
CA ASP A 160 -12.46 8.48 24.60
C ASP A 160 -11.26 9.29 24.10
N VAL A 161 -10.28 8.65 23.47
CA VAL A 161 -9.14 9.34 22.85
C VAL A 161 -9.63 10.34 21.81
N THR A 162 -10.52 9.94 20.90
CA THR A 162 -11.08 10.87 19.90
C THR A 162 -11.96 11.96 20.51
N ARG A 163 -12.71 11.67 21.59
CA ARG A 163 -13.53 12.67 22.28
C ARG A 163 -12.69 13.70 23.02
N ASN A 164 -11.66 13.25 23.74
CA ASN A 164 -10.77 14.08 24.53
C ASN A 164 -9.67 14.75 23.69
N GLN A 165 -9.56 14.36 22.42
CA GLN A 165 -8.55 14.82 21.48
C GLN A 165 -7.10 14.55 21.93
N ASP A 166 -6.85 13.58 22.82
CA ASP A 166 -5.51 13.13 23.20
C ASP A 166 -5.57 11.76 23.90
N MET A 167 -4.43 11.09 23.98
CA MET A 167 -4.26 9.93 24.85
C MET A 167 -4.10 10.35 26.31
N PRO A 168 -4.65 9.58 27.27
CA PRO A 168 -4.44 9.85 28.69
C PRO A 168 -2.95 9.87 29.08
N LEU A 169 -2.56 10.70 30.06
CA LEU A 169 -1.17 10.80 30.54
C LEU A 169 -0.55 9.44 30.89
N LYS A 170 -1.31 8.57 31.55
CA LYS A 170 -0.86 7.20 31.91
C LYS A 170 -0.50 6.35 30.69
N VAL A 171 -1.16 6.56 29.55
CA VAL A 171 -0.88 5.85 28.29
C VAL A 171 0.42 6.39 27.68
N TRP A 172 0.59 7.71 27.66
CA TRP A 172 1.85 8.34 27.25
C TRP A 172 3.04 7.87 28.09
N GLN A 173 2.89 7.81 29.41
CA GLN A 173 3.93 7.32 30.33
C GLN A 173 4.28 5.86 30.04
N PHE A 174 3.26 5.00 29.89
CA PHE A 174 3.46 3.58 29.59
C PHE A 174 4.20 3.36 28.27
N ILE A 175 3.84 4.10 27.21
CA ILE A 175 4.52 4.07 25.91
C ILE A 175 6.02 4.36 26.07
N LYS A 176 6.37 5.38 26.85
CA LYS A 176 7.76 5.77 27.10
C LYS A 176 8.50 4.73 27.94
N GLU A 177 7.94 4.37 29.10
CA GLU A 177 8.56 3.48 30.09
C GLU A 177 8.81 2.07 29.56
N LYS A 178 7.93 1.57 28.69
CA LYS A 178 8.05 0.22 28.11
C LYS A 178 8.92 0.16 26.86
N GLY A 179 9.41 1.30 26.36
CA GLY A 179 10.33 1.37 25.23
C GLY A 179 9.66 1.23 23.86
N PHE A 180 8.38 1.59 23.73
CA PHE A 180 7.69 1.60 22.43
C PHE A 180 8.32 2.59 21.45
N LEU A 181 8.97 3.65 21.93
CA LEU A 181 9.57 4.69 21.08
C LEU A 181 10.99 4.35 20.60
N GLY A 182 11.57 3.24 21.07
CA GLY A 182 12.93 2.81 20.80
C GLY A 182 13.04 1.36 20.31
N MET A 183 12.05 0.89 19.54
CA MET A 183 12.02 -0.49 19.05
C MET A 183 13.20 -0.79 18.14
N ILE A 184 13.58 0.13 17.25
CA ILE A 184 14.70 -0.07 16.30
C ILE A 184 16.08 0.25 16.90
N ILE A 185 16.12 0.91 18.05
CA ILE A 185 17.37 1.37 18.67
C ILE A 185 18.10 0.16 19.28
N PRO A 186 19.42 0.01 19.06
CA PRO A 186 20.21 -1.07 19.65
C PRO A 186 20.15 -1.08 21.18
N LYS A 187 20.28 -2.28 21.77
CA LYS A 187 20.21 -2.46 23.23
C LYS A 187 21.32 -1.74 23.98
N GLU A 188 22.49 -1.54 23.37
CA GLU A 188 23.60 -0.76 23.95
C GLU A 188 23.22 0.70 24.25
N TYR A 189 22.26 1.26 23.51
CA TYR A 189 21.68 2.58 23.76
C TYR A 189 20.37 2.51 24.56
N GLY A 190 20.01 1.36 25.12
CA GLY A 190 18.78 1.17 25.91
C GLY A 190 17.51 0.98 25.08
N GLY A 191 17.62 0.73 23.77
CA GLY A 191 16.49 0.36 22.91
C GLY A 191 16.14 -1.13 22.97
N LYS A 192 15.25 -1.57 22.08
CA LYS A 192 14.79 -2.98 22.01
C LYS A 192 15.46 -3.81 20.93
N GLN A 193 15.99 -3.17 19.87
CA GLN A 193 16.59 -3.85 18.73
C GLN A 193 15.66 -4.89 18.07
N PHE A 194 14.39 -4.54 17.89
CA PHE A 194 13.41 -5.37 17.20
C PHE A 194 13.70 -5.45 15.71
N SER A 195 13.36 -6.60 15.15
CA SER A 195 13.32 -6.85 13.72
C SER A 195 12.27 -5.99 13.02
N ALA A 196 12.37 -5.85 11.70
CA ALA A 196 11.35 -5.15 10.90
C ALA A 196 9.99 -5.83 11.03
N HIS A 197 9.96 -7.16 11.14
CA HIS A 197 8.72 -7.90 11.38
C HIS A 197 8.13 -7.58 12.76
N GLY A 198 8.95 -7.59 13.82
CA GLY A 198 8.56 -7.19 15.18
C GLY A 198 7.95 -5.80 15.25
N HIS A 199 8.63 -4.80 14.67
CA HIS A 199 8.08 -3.45 14.53
C HIS A 199 6.73 -3.46 13.80
N SER A 200 6.63 -4.15 12.66
CA SER A 200 5.40 -4.17 11.84
C SER A 200 4.20 -4.75 12.59
N VAL A 201 4.36 -5.85 13.33
CA VAL A 201 3.23 -6.50 14.03
C VAL A 201 2.84 -5.75 15.31
N VAL A 202 3.78 -5.08 15.99
CA VAL A 202 3.45 -4.14 17.08
C VAL A 202 2.54 -3.04 16.56
N ILE A 203 2.92 -2.37 15.46
CA ILE A 203 2.09 -1.31 14.85
C ILE A 203 0.75 -1.87 14.37
N THR A 204 0.74 -3.08 13.79
CA THR A 204 -0.50 -3.73 13.34
C THR A 204 -1.48 -3.89 14.51
N LYS A 205 -1.03 -4.46 15.64
CA LYS A 205 -1.88 -4.68 16.82
C LYS A 205 -2.37 -3.36 17.42
N LEU A 206 -1.48 -2.37 17.57
CA LEU A 206 -1.87 -1.04 18.05
C LEU A 206 -2.89 -0.37 17.14
N ALA A 207 -2.71 -0.43 15.82
CA ALA A 207 -3.60 0.21 14.85
C ALA A 207 -5.00 -0.45 14.82
N THR A 208 -5.14 -1.73 15.21
CA THR A 208 -6.48 -2.33 15.39
C THR A 208 -7.23 -1.76 16.59
N ARG A 209 -6.54 -1.16 17.56
CA ARG A 209 -7.16 -0.51 18.73
C ARG A 209 -7.25 1.00 18.59
N SER A 210 -6.17 1.68 18.21
CA SER A 210 -6.12 3.13 18.09
C SER A 210 -5.09 3.60 17.08
N ALA A 211 -5.56 4.31 16.04
CA ALA A 211 -4.70 4.94 15.05
C ALA A 211 -3.77 5.99 15.69
N THR A 212 -4.24 6.70 16.73
CA THR A 212 -3.46 7.70 17.46
C THR A 212 -2.24 7.09 18.14
N ALA A 213 -2.43 5.97 18.84
CA ALA A 213 -1.33 5.26 19.50
C ALA A 213 -0.37 4.66 18.47
N ALA A 214 -0.89 4.06 17.40
CA ALA A 214 -0.08 3.51 16.32
C ALA A 214 0.81 4.57 15.66
N VAL A 215 0.28 5.75 15.31
CA VAL A 215 1.06 6.86 14.72
C VAL A 215 2.10 7.39 15.71
N THR A 216 1.74 7.51 16.99
CA THR A 216 2.65 7.98 18.04
C THR A 216 3.86 7.07 18.20
N VAL A 217 3.67 5.75 18.11
CA VAL A 217 4.72 4.74 18.20
C VAL A 217 5.48 4.59 16.87
N CYS A 218 4.79 4.70 15.74
CA CYS A 218 5.36 4.54 14.40
C CYS A 218 6.45 5.57 14.08
N VAL A 219 6.20 6.86 14.32
CA VAL A 219 7.08 7.93 13.83
C VAL A 219 8.51 7.84 14.41
N PRO A 220 8.70 7.65 15.74
CA PRO A 220 10.05 7.51 16.31
C PRO A 220 10.82 6.29 15.83
N ASN A 221 10.13 5.25 15.33
CA ASN A 221 10.72 3.98 14.87
C ASN A 221 10.81 3.85 13.34
N SER A 222 10.51 4.90 12.58
CA SER A 222 10.54 4.90 11.11
C SER A 222 11.43 6.03 10.59
N LEU A 223 10.89 7.00 9.83
CA LEU A 223 11.61 8.20 9.40
C LEU A 223 11.80 9.16 10.60
N GLY A 224 12.58 8.71 11.58
CA GLY A 224 12.91 9.44 12.79
C GLY A 224 14.41 9.76 12.87
N PRO A 225 14.81 10.68 13.77
CA PRO A 225 16.20 10.95 14.08
C PRO A 225 17.01 9.71 14.47
N ALA A 226 16.39 8.68 15.08
CA ALA A 226 17.07 7.45 15.48
C ALA A 226 17.74 6.73 14.30
N GLU A 227 17.00 6.45 13.22
CA GLU A 227 17.54 5.74 12.05
C GLU A 227 18.66 6.52 11.37
N LEU A 228 18.48 7.84 11.23
CA LEU A 228 19.50 8.74 10.68
C LEU A 228 20.78 8.77 11.54
N LEU A 229 20.62 8.80 12.87
CA LEU A 229 21.74 8.78 13.81
C LEU A 229 22.49 7.45 13.78
N LEU A 230 21.79 6.31 13.71
CA LEU A 230 22.41 4.99 13.66
C LEU A 230 23.34 4.87 12.45
N ARG A 231 22.89 5.34 11.29
CA ARG A 231 23.64 5.25 10.03
C ARG A 231 24.71 6.31 9.85
N TYR A 232 24.39 7.56 10.21
CA TYR A 232 25.21 8.71 9.80
C TYR A 232 25.65 9.60 10.95
N GLY A 233 25.11 9.42 12.16
CA GLY A 233 25.48 10.21 13.34
C GLY A 233 26.92 9.97 13.78
N THR A 234 27.53 11.00 14.36
CA THR A 234 28.82 10.85 15.06
C THR A 234 28.66 10.08 16.36
N ASP A 235 29.75 9.58 16.94
CA ASP A 235 29.68 8.84 18.20
C ASP A 235 29.14 9.71 19.34
N GLU A 236 29.48 11.01 19.37
CA GLU A 236 28.93 11.96 20.35
C GLU A 236 27.42 12.13 20.19
N GLN A 237 26.94 12.23 18.94
CA GLN A 237 25.51 12.35 18.66
C GLN A 237 24.75 11.09 19.05
N LYS A 238 25.30 9.91 18.72
CA LYS A 238 24.72 8.61 19.07
C LYS A 238 24.62 8.44 20.59
N ASN A 239 25.72 8.68 21.30
CA ASN A 239 25.79 8.55 22.75
C ASN A 239 24.88 9.54 23.51
N TYR A 240 24.63 10.73 22.94
CA TYR A 240 23.73 11.71 23.54
C TYR A 240 22.25 11.42 23.22
N PHE A 241 21.89 11.29 21.95
CA PHE A 241 20.49 11.26 21.53
C PHE A 241 19.85 9.87 21.61
N LEU A 242 20.54 8.79 21.23
CA LEU A 242 19.91 7.47 21.13
C LEU A 242 19.34 6.97 22.48
N PRO A 243 20.04 7.13 23.63
CA PRO A 243 19.48 6.76 24.92
C PRO A 243 18.23 7.56 25.29
N GLY A 244 18.20 8.86 24.98
CA GLY A 244 17.04 9.71 25.24
C GLY A 244 15.87 9.43 24.29
N LEU A 245 16.15 9.04 23.04
CA LEU A 245 15.14 8.60 22.07
C LEU A 245 14.51 7.27 22.52
N ALA A 246 15.33 6.33 22.99
CA ALA A 246 14.87 5.01 23.42
C ALA A 246 13.88 5.05 24.59
N ASN A 247 14.13 5.92 25.58
CA ASN A 247 13.27 6.08 26.76
C ASN A 247 12.24 7.22 26.64
N GLY A 248 12.17 7.90 25.50
CA GLY A 248 11.20 8.96 25.24
C GLY A 248 11.43 10.29 25.98
N LYS A 249 12.62 10.51 26.57
CA LYS A 249 13.06 11.84 27.02
C LYS A 249 13.27 12.78 25.84
N HIS A 250 13.81 12.24 24.75
CA HIS A 250 13.78 12.86 23.44
C HIS A 250 12.59 12.27 22.67
N LEU A 251 11.47 12.99 22.62
CA LEU A 251 10.36 12.67 21.73
C LEU A 251 10.60 13.37 20.38
N PRO A 252 10.87 12.64 19.29
CA PRO A 252 11.26 13.25 18.03
C PRO A 252 10.07 13.62 17.14
N CYS A 253 10.28 14.60 16.28
CA CYS A 253 9.52 14.79 15.04
C CYS A 253 10.46 15.07 13.86
N PHE A 254 9.96 15.04 12.62
CA PHE A 254 10.77 15.23 11.42
C PHE A 254 10.19 16.28 10.45
N GLY A 255 10.88 17.41 10.31
CA GLY A 255 10.57 18.55 9.46
C GLY A 255 11.14 18.44 8.05
N LEU A 256 10.44 17.72 7.16
CA LEU A 256 10.76 17.70 5.72
C LEU A 256 9.84 18.63 4.92
N THR A 257 8.53 18.43 5.04
CA THR A 257 7.50 19.08 4.25
C THR A 257 7.33 20.55 4.60
N GLY A 258 7.29 21.41 3.58
CA GLY A 258 7.01 22.85 3.70
C GLY A 258 5.71 23.27 2.97
N PRO A 259 5.27 24.53 3.13
CA PRO A 259 4.09 25.09 2.43
C PRO A 259 4.11 24.92 0.91
N SER A 260 5.28 25.08 0.28
CA SER A 260 5.45 24.98 -1.16
C SER A 260 5.89 23.59 -1.65
N SER A 261 6.32 22.71 -0.74
CA SER A 261 7.07 21.50 -1.11
C SER A 261 6.58 20.31 -0.27
N GLY A 262 5.85 19.41 -0.94
CA GLY A 262 5.36 18.14 -0.38
C GLY A 262 5.94 16.96 -1.15
N SER A 263 5.25 16.53 -2.19
CA SER A 263 5.71 15.49 -3.13
C SER A 263 7.06 15.80 -3.79
N ASP A 264 7.30 17.08 -4.12
CA ASP A 264 8.57 17.57 -4.65
C ASP A 264 9.47 18.08 -3.52
N ALA A 265 9.88 17.17 -2.64
CA ALA A 265 10.66 17.51 -1.44
C ALA A 265 12.10 17.95 -1.76
N ALA A 266 12.62 17.59 -2.94
CA ALA A 266 13.96 17.99 -3.38
C ALA A 266 14.04 19.50 -3.69
N ASN A 267 12.94 20.10 -4.14
CA ASN A 267 12.85 21.54 -4.42
C ASN A 267 12.27 22.30 -3.21
N MET A 268 12.83 22.09 -2.03
CA MET A 268 12.42 22.83 -0.82
C MET A 268 12.85 24.29 -0.89
N ARG A 269 12.07 25.18 -0.25
CA ARG A 269 12.39 26.62 -0.12
C ARG A 269 13.11 26.96 1.18
N ASP A 270 13.12 26.03 2.13
CA ASP A 270 13.81 26.15 3.39
C ASP A 270 15.32 26.18 3.13
N THR A 271 15.98 27.27 3.47
CA THR A 271 17.35 27.54 3.03
C THR A 271 18.27 27.82 4.21
N GLY A 272 19.54 27.47 4.05
CA GLY A 272 20.60 27.81 4.99
C GLY A 272 21.82 28.38 4.29
N ILE A 273 22.51 29.31 4.93
CA ILE A 273 23.80 29.84 4.47
C ILE A 273 24.87 29.46 5.48
N VAL A 274 25.94 28.82 5.02
CA VAL A 274 27.11 28.54 5.86
C VAL A 274 27.71 29.85 6.31
N CYS A 275 27.92 30.01 7.62
CA CYS A 275 28.47 31.22 8.21
C CYS A 275 29.23 30.91 9.50
N GLU A 276 29.99 31.89 9.98
CA GLU A 276 30.57 31.89 11.32
C GLU A 276 29.77 32.82 12.23
N GLN A 277 29.51 32.38 13.45
CA GLN A 277 28.90 33.18 14.51
C GLN A 277 29.60 32.87 15.83
N ASP A 278 30.03 33.91 16.55
CA ASP A 278 30.74 33.79 17.84
C ASP A 278 31.95 32.84 17.79
N GLY A 279 32.66 32.83 16.65
CA GLY A 279 33.83 31.96 16.41
C GLY A 279 33.50 30.50 16.09
N ALA A 280 32.22 30.12 15.99
CA ALA A 280 31.77 28.79 15.61
C ALA A 280 31.26 28.75 14.17
N LEU A 281 31.66 27.72 13.41
CA LEU A 281 31.11 27.43 12.08
C LEU A 281 29.72 26.80 12.21
N GLY A 282 28.78 27.26 11.40
CA GLY A 282 27.42 26.75 11.37
C GLY A 282 26.66 27.15 10.12
N ILE A 283 25.35 26.96 10.16
CA ILE A 283 24.41 27.29 9.10
C ILE A 283 23.36 28.22 9.69
N ARG A 284 23.17 29.40 9.08
CA ARG A 284 22.05 30.29 9.40
C ARG A 284 20.89 29.93 8.50
N ALA A 285 19.81 29.42 9.08
CA ALA A 285 18.70 28.83 8.35
C ALA A 285 17.38 29.55 8.60
N THR A 286 16.60 29.69 7.53
CA THR A 286 15.21 30.14 7.57
C THR A 286 14.35 29.05 6.96
N PHE A 287 13.35 28.60 7.71
CA PHE A 287 12.53 27.45 7.36
C PHE A 287 11.11 27.57 7.89
N SER A 288 10.18 26.99 7.14
CA SER A 288 8.78 26.88 7.51
C SER A 288 8.29 25.49 7.11
N LYS A 289 8.17 24.61 8.10
CA LYS A 289 7.68 23.24 7.93
C LYS A 289 6.22 23.13 8.35
N ARG A 290 5.47 22.25 7.68
CA ARG A 290 4.05 21.99 7.94
C ARG A 290 3.76 20.50 7.99
N TYR A 291 2.66 20.17 8.67
CA TYR A 291 2.17 18.79 8.81
C TYR A 291 3.14 17.86 9.55
N ILE A 292 3.89 18.40 10.52
CA ILE A 292 4.93 17.66 11.21
C ILE A 292 4.31 16.88 12.37
N THR A 293 4.24 15.56 12.19
CA THR A 293 3.70 14.64 13.20
C THR A 293 4.57 14.70 14.46
N LEU A 294 3.91 14.67 15.63
CA LEU A 294 4.44 14.87 16.97
C LEU A 294 4.96 16.27 17.31
N ALA A 295 5.08 17.22 16.37
CA ALA A 295 5.67 18.55 16.64
C ALA A 295 5.11 19.29 17.88
N PRO A 296 3.79 19.31 18.16
CA PRO A 296 3.27 20.00 19.34
C PRO A 296 3.86 19.52 20.67
N VAL A 297 4.23 18.24 20.76
CA VAL A 297 4.75 17.58 21.97
C VAL A 297 6.22 17.15 21.86
N ALA A 298 6.83 17.26 20.67
CA ALA A 298 8.20 16.82 20.42
C ALA A 298 9.22 17.68 21.19
N THR A 299 10.23 17.03 21.75
CA THR A 299 11.33 17.68 22.47
C THR A 299 12.59 17.84 21.59
N CYS A 300 12.61 17.22 20.42
CA CYS A 300 13.63 17.44 19.40
C CYS A 300 13.04 17.27 17.98
N VAL A 301 13.69 17.90 17.00
CA VAL A 301 13.26 17.91 15.61
C VAL A 301 14.44 17.60 14.68
N GLY A 302 14.29 16.57 13.85
CA GLY A 302 15.10 16.42 12.65
C GLY A 302 14.62 17.41 11.59
N LEU A 303 15.50 18.19 11.00
CA LEU A 303 15.13 19.30 10.09
C LEU A 303 15.96 19.22 8.81
N ALA A 304 15.30 19.19 7.65
CA ALA A 304 15.96 19.27 6.35
C ALA A 304 15.95 20.71 5.81
N VAL A 305 17.10 21.22 5.39
CA VAL A 305 17.27 22.56 4.78
C VAL A 305 18.22 22.49 3.59
N ASP A 306 17.99 23.32 2.57
CA ASP A 306 18.88 23.44 1.41
C ASP A 306 20.00 24.45 1.70
N VAL A 307 21.23 23.94 1.85
CA VAL A 307 22.39 24.71 2.32
C VAL A 307 23.21 25.26 1.16
N LYS A 308 23.59 26.53 1.27
CA LYS A 308 24.48 27.24 0.35
C LYS A 308 25.74 27.68 1.06
N ASP A 309 26.87 27.66 0.35
CA ASP A 309 28.16 28.12 0.86
C ASP A 309 28.78 29.17 -0.10
N PRO A 310 28.26 30.40 -0.13
CA PRO A 310 28.75 31.44 -1.05
C PRO A 310 30.18 31.91 -0.73
N GLN A 311 30.65 31.68 0.51
CA GLN A 311 31.95 32.14 0.99
C GLN A 311 33.00 31.01 1.01
N GLY A 312 32.63 29.77 0.65
CA GLY A 312 33.55 28.62 0.64
C GLY A 312 34.03 28.21 2.03
N LEU A 313 33.24 28.49 3.08
CA LEU A 313 33.61 28.25 4.47
C LEU A 313 33.65 26.76 4.85
N LEU A 314 33.04 25.90 4.03
CA LEU A 314 33.17 24.44 4.20
C LEU A 314 34.59 23.94 3.89
N LYS A 315 35.41 24.71 3.17
CA LYS A 315 36.83 24.40 2.86
C LYS A 315 37.03 22.97 2.32
N GLY A 316 36.09 22.49 1.49
CA GLY A 316 36.12 21.15 0.89
C GLY A 316 35.68 20.00 1.82
N THR A 317 35.29 20.29 3.06
CA THR A 317 34.70 19.31 4.00
C THR A 317 33.18 19.44 3.93
N GLY A 318 32.53 18.56 3.15
CA GLY A 318 31.11 18.70 2.78
C GLY A 318 30.92 19.57 1.53
N HIS A 319 29.66 19.80 1.15
CA HIS A 319 29.28 20.59 -0.03
C HIS A 319 27.87 21.20 0.10
N PRO A 320 27.53 22.25 -0.67
CA PRO A 320 26.17 22.78 -0.73
C PRO A 320 25.13 21.71 -1.13
N GLY A 321 23.92 21.86 -0.61
CA GLY A 321 22.78 20.98 -0.89
C GLY A 321 21.95 20.69 0.34
N ILE A 322 20.97 19.81 0.18
CA ILE A 322 20.06 19.40 1.26
C ILE A 322 20.88 18.80 2.41
N THR A 323 20.68 19.32 3.61
CA THR A 323 21.38 18.94 4.84
C THR A 323 20.36 18.66 5.94
N VAL A 324 20.64 17.68 6.79
CA VAL A 324 19.76 17.32 7.92
C VAL A 324 20.40 17.71 9.25
N ALA A 325 19.70 18.54 10.02
CA ALA A 325 20.04 18.90 11.38
C ALA A 325 19.16 18.15 12.38
N LEU A 326 19.63 18.02 13.63
CA LEU A 326 18.84 17.57 14.77
C LEU A 326 18.92 18.61 15.89
N LEU A 327 17.80 19.27 16.15
CA LEU A 327 17.70 20.37 17.11
C LEU A 327 16.84 19.96 18.30
N GLU A 328 17.20 20.43 19.48
CA GLU A 328 16.34 20.33 20.66
C GLU A 328 15.25 21.42 20.60
N ARG A 329 14.09 21.18 21.20
CA ARG A 329 12.92 22.07 21.13
C ARG A 329 13.21 23.51 21.55
N ASN A 330 14.13 23.70 22.49
CA ASN A 330 14.52 25.00 23.03
C ASN A 330 15.70 25.64 22.29
N HIS A 331 16.12 25.11 21.14
CA HIS A 331 17.18 25.71 20.35
C HIS A 331 16.80 27.16 19.96
N PRO A 332 17.68 28.16 20.17
CA PRO A 332 17.33 29.56 19.92
C PRO A 332 16.83 29.80 18.49
N GLY A 333 15.69 30.49 18.35
CA GLY A 333 15.06 30.78 17.06
C GLY A 333 14.23 29.64 16.46
N LEU A 334 14.23 28.44 17.06
CA LEU A 334 13.32 27.36 16.67
C LEU A 334 11.96 27.54 17.34
N GLU A 335 10.90 27.53 16.52
CA GLU A 335 9.52 27.62 16.98
C GLU A 335 8.74 26.34 16.65
N MET A 336 8.20 25.70 17.69
CA MET A 336 7.27 24.57 17.54
C MET A 336 5.84 25.10 17.61
N GLY A 337 5.12 25.02 16.49
CA GLY A 337 3.84 25.70 16.33
C GLY A 337 2.63 24.99 16.94
N GLN A 338 1.46 25.59 16.71
CA GLN A 338 0.16 25.13 17.21
C GLN A 338 -0.27 23.79 16.59
N ARG A 339 -1.17 23.09 17.28
CA ARG A 339 -1.67 21.79 16.83
C ARG A 339 -2.67 21.91 15.68
N HIS A 340 -2.54 21.04 14.68
CA HIS A 340 -3.54 20.83 13.62
C HIS A 340 -4.62 19.83 14.05
N ASP A 341 -5.85 19.99 13.54
CA ASP A 341 -6.89 18.95 13.58
C ASP A 341 -6.75 18.02 12.36
N THR A 342 -6.27 16.81 12.61
CA THR A 342 -5.99 15.78 11.60
C THR A 342 -7.20 14.91 11.36
N ILE A 343 -8.21 15.49 10.69
CA ILE A 343 -9.51 14.85 10.38
C ILE A 343 -10.15 14.21 11.62
N SER A 344 -10.01 14.86 12.77
CA SER A 344 -10.50 14.42 14.08
C SER A 344 -9.93 13.09 14.58
N ILE A 345 -8.83 12.60 14.01
CA ILE A 345 -8.00 11.54 14.57
C ILE A 345 -6.86 12.20 15.37
N PRO A 346 -6.84 12.09 16.70
CA PRO A 346 -6.08 13.00 17.55
C PRO A 346 -4.61 12.60 17.74
N PHE A 347 -3.90 12.23 16.67
CA PHE A 347 -2.43 12.21 16.72
C PHE A 347 -1.88 13.64 16.68
N MET A 348 -0.76 13.86 17.34
CA MET A 348 -0.14 15.18 17.42
C MET A 348 0.43 15.57 16.05
N ASN A 349 0.13 16.77 15.57
CA ASN A 349 0.62 17.29 14.30
C ASN A 349 0.64 18.82 14.34
N GLY A 350 1.67 19.46 13.80
CA GLY A 350 1.81 20.93 13.83
C GLY A 350 2.89 21.45 12.88
N PRO A 351 3.06 22.77 12.76
CA PRO A 351 4.16 23.37 12.02
C PRO A 351 5.43 23.49 12.86
N VAL A 352 6.56 23.68 12.18
CA VAL A 352 7.86 24.01 12.79
C VAL A 352 8.50 25.13 11.98
N THR A 353 8.82 26.25 12.62
CA THR A 353 9.28 27.48 11.94
C THR A 353 10.56 28.00 12.56
N GLY A 354 11.28 28.81 11.81
CA GLY A 354 12.46 29.52 12.29
C GLY A 354 12.94 30.53 11.26
N GLU A 355 13.40 31.69 11.74
CA GLU A 355 13.95 32.77 10.94
C GLU A 355 15.36 33.08 11.46
N ASP A 356 16.34 33.07 10.55
CA ASP A 356 17.76 33.32 10.85
C ASP A 356 18.34 32.47 12.00
N VAL A 357 17.90 31.22 12.10
CA VAL A 357 18.33 30.28 13.14
C VAL A 357 19.76 29.83 12.90
N PHE A 358 20.66 30.11 13.84
CA PHE A 358 22.03 29.60 13.78
C PHE A 358 22.09 28.13 14.25
N ILE A 359 22.53 27.24 13.36
CA ILE A 359 22.67 25.81 13.59
C ILE A 359 24.18 25.47 13.55
N PRO A 360 24.82 25.16 14.69
CA PRO A 360 26.24 24.81 14.70
C PRO A 360 26.47 23.45 14.04
N MET A 361 27.67 23.22 13.49
CA MET A 361 28.00 21.97 12.79
C MET A 361 27.80 20.70 13.63
N SER A 362 27.91 20.79 14.96
CA SER A 362 27.64 19.67 15.88
C SER A 362 26.19 19.20 15.90
N LYS A 363 25.25 20.04 15.44
CA LYS A 363 23.82 19.70 15.30
C LYS A 363 23.47 19.16 13.91
N ILE A 364 24.40 19.17 12.95
CA ILE A 364 24.22 18.51 11.66
C ILE A 364 24.49 17.01 11.84
N ILE A 365 23.56 16.15 11.40
CA ILE A 365 23.72 14.70 11.58
C ILE A 365 24.96 14.23 10.80
N GLY A 366 25.94 13.69 11.51
CA GLY A 366 27.24 13.30 10.97
C GLY A 366 28.26 14.44 10.81
N GLY A 367 27.94 15.64 11.28
CA GLY A 367 28.82 16.79 11.31
C GLY A 367 29.07 17.43 9.94
N GLN A 368 30.12 18.24 9.85
CA GLN A 368 30.43 19.04 8.65
C GLN A 368 30.63 18.19 7.39
N THR A 369 31.19 16.98 7.52
CA THR A 369 31.42 16.05 6.39
C THR A 369 30.13 15.58 5.72
N ARG A 370 28.97 15.71 6.39
CA ARG A 370 27.65 15.33 5.89
C ARG A 370 26.79 16.49 5.40
N VAL A 371 27.31 17.72 5.40
CA VAL A 371 26.65 18.86 4.75
C VAL A 371 26.47 18.57 3.25
N GLY A 372 25.25 18.72 2.77
CA GLY A 372 24.81 18.45 1.38
C GLY A 372 24.43 17.01 1.07
N TYR A 373 24.60 16.06 2.01
CA TYR A 373 24.27 14.63 1.81
C TYR A 373 22.87 14.24 2.33
N GLY A 374 22.10 15.21 2.81
CA GLY A 374 20.81 14.99 3.46
C GLY A 374 19.78 14.32 2.55
N TRP A 375 19.77 14.62 1.24
CA TRP A 375 18.83 13.97 0.31
C TRP A 375 19.09 12.46 0.18
N ASN A 376 20.35 12.03 0.09
CA ASN A 376 20.72 10.61 0.08
C ASN A 376 20.24 9.92 1.38
N MET A 377 20.55 10.54 2.53
CA MET A 377 20.17 10.03 3.85
C MET A 377 18.64 9.86 3.96
N LEU A 378 17.87 10.83 3.45
CA LEU A 378 16.41 10.78 3.43
C LEU A 378 15.88 9.66 2.53
N MET A 379 16.40 9.50 1.31
CA MET A 379 15.95 8.44 0.41
C MET A 379 16.22 7.04 0.96
N ASP A 380 17.37 6.86 1.63
CA ASP A 380 17.74 5.59 2.28
C ASP A 380 16.79 5.22 3.43
N CYS A 381 16.35 6.20 4.24
CA CYS A 381 15.50 5.95 5.41
C CYS A 381 13.99 5.91 5.07
N LEU A 382 13.53 6.63 4.05
CA LEU A 382 12.10 6.66 3.65
C LEU A 382 11.59 5.29 3.17
N ALA A 383 12.46 4.45 2.62
CA ALA A 383 12.07 3.13 2.11
C ALA A 383 11.53 2.23 3.23
N GLU A 384 12.02 2.36 4.46
CA GLU A 384 11.58 1.54 5.59
C GLU A 384 10.20 1.95 6.11
N GLY A 385 9.95 3.26 6.28
CA GLY A 385 8.61 3.76 6.65
C GLY A 385 7.51 3.34 5.66
N ARG A 386 7.86 3.32 4.36
CA ARG A 386 6.99 2.83 3.27
C ARG A 386 6.77 1.33 3.28
N SER A 387 7.69 0.56 3.85
CA SER A 387 7.65 -0.90 3.86
C SER A 387 7.02 -1.48 5.13
N ILE A 388 7.23 -0.83 6.28
CA ILE A 388 6.88 -1.39 7.59
C ILE A 388 5.61 -0.74 8.14
N SER A 389 5.65 0.55 8.45
CA SER A 389 4.68 1.13 9.39
C SER A 389 3.34 1.54 8.76
N LEU A 390 3.36 2.16 7.56
CA LEU A 390 2.12 2.46 6.84
C LEU A 390 1.41 1.21 6.32
N PRO A 391 2.11 0.24 5.68
CA PRO A 391 1.50 -1.04 5.35
C PRO A 391 0.93 -1.76 6.58
N ALA A 392 1.61 -1.73 7.74
CA ALA A 392 1.09 -2.31 8.98
C ALA A 392 -0.24 -1.70 9.42
N SER A 393 -0.38 -0.38 9.34
CA SER A 393 -1.63 0.30 9.70
C SER A 393 -2.77 -0.07 8.74
N ALA A 394 -2.49 -0.22 7.45
CA ALA A 394 -3.48 -0.66 6.47
C ALA A 394 -3.87 -2.14 6.64
N VAL A 395 -2.90 -3.01 6.93
CA VAL A 395 -3.13 -4.42 7.26
C VAL A 395 -3.98 -4.53 8.53
N ALA A 396 -3.74 -3.71 9.55
CA ALA A 396 -4.56 -3.69 10.76
C ALA A 396 -6.05 -3.44 10.45
N GLY A 397 -6.34 -2.42 9.63
CA GLY A 397 -7.71 -2.14 9.18
C GLY A 397 -8.35 -3.31 8.44
N ALA A 398 -7.61 -3.98 7.55
CA ALA A 398 -8.09 -5.15 6.83
C ALA A 398 -8.31 -6.37 7.75
N LYS A 399 -7.37 -6.66 8.66
CA LYS A 399 -7.47 -7.77 9.62
C LYS A 399 -8.62 -7.58 10.59
N LEU A 400 -8.79 -6.37 11.15
CA LEU A 400 -9.93 -6.07 12.02
C LEU A 400 -11.26 -6.18 11.27
N SER A 401 -11.30 -5.74 10.01
CA SER A 401 -12.49 -5.88 9.16
C SER A 401 -12.85 -7.36 8.93
N VAL A 402 -11.87 -8.20 8.58
CA VAL A 402 -12.07 -9.66 8.45
C VAL A 402 -12.51 -10.29 9.77
N ASN A 403 -11.87 -9.93 10.88
CA ASN A 403 -12.17 -10.49 12.20
C ASN A 403 -13.56 -10.09 12.70
N ALA A 404 -13.80 -8.80 12.89
CA ALA A 404 -14.98 -8.28 13.57
C ALA A 404 -16.19 -8.18 12.64
N VAL A 405 -16.02 -7.69 11.40
CA VAL A 405 -17.14 -7.56 10.46
C VAL A 405 -17.54 -8.91 9.86
N GLY A 406 -16.58 -9.81 9.63
CA GLY A 406 -16.88 -11.20 9.28
C GLY A 406 -17.73 -11.91 10.35
N ALA A 407 -17.41 -11.71 11.63
CA ALA A 407 -18.22 -12.21 12.74
C ALA A 407 -19.60 -11.54 12.81
N TYR A 408 -19.65 -10.20 12.68
CA TYR A 408 -20.91 -9.45 12.68
C TYR A 408 -21.84 -9.92 11.57
N ALA A 409 -21.33 -10.18 10.37
CA ALA A 409 -22.14 -10.65 9.25
C ALA A 409 -22.77 -12.02 9.50
N ARG A 410 -22.11 -12.91 10.24
CA ARG A 410 -22.68 -14.21 10.63
C ARG A 410 -23.71 -14.06 11.76
N ILE A 411 -23.46 -13.16 12.70
CA ILE A 411 -24.29 -13.00 13.89
C ILE A 411 -25.55 -12.20 13.58
N ARG A 412 -25.46 -11.12 12.80
CA ARG A 412 -26.60 -10.27 12.42
C ARG A 412 -27.55 -11.06 11.50
N LYS A 413 -28.84 -11.09 11.87
CA LYS A 413 -29.89 -11.67 11.02
C LYS A 413 -30.79 -10.59 10.41
N GLN A 414 -31.10 -10.75 9.12
CA GLN A 414 -32.15 -10.04 8.39
C GLN A 414 -32.85 -11.04 7.47
N PHE A 415 -34.13 -10.79 7.16
CA PHE A 415 -34.93 -11.71 6.34
C PHE A 415 -34.89 -13.16 6.89
N LYS A 416 -34.82 -13.31 8.22
CA LYS A 416 -34.74 -14.58 8.96
C LYS A 416 -33.49 -15.43 8.70
N VAL A 417 -32.44 -14.87 8.10
CA VAL A 417 -31.15 -15.55 7.84
C VAL A 417 -29.97 -14.68 8.32
N PRO A 418 -28.80 -15.27 8.62
CA PRO A 418 -27.55 -14.52 8.75
C PRO A 418 -27.30 -13.65 7.51
N ILE A 419 -26.88 -12.40 7.68
CA ILE A 419 -26.58 -11.55 6.52
C ILE A 419 -25.39 -12.09 5.70
N ALA A 420 -24.48 -12.85 6.32
CA ALA A 420 -23.40 -13.58 5.64
C ALA A 420 -23.90 -14.63 4.62
N SER A 421 -25.18 -15.00 4.64
CA SER A 421 -25.80 -15.88 3.65
C SER A 421 -26.36 -15.14 2.44
N LEU A 422 -26.37 -13.81 2.43
CA LEU A 422 -26.85 -12.99 1.32
C LEU A 422 -25.72 -12.78 0.32
N GLU A 423 -25.94 -13.08 -0.96
CA GLU A 423 -24.88 -13.06 -1.99
C GLU A 423 -24.20 -11.68 -2.12
N GLY A 424 -24.96 -10.59 -2.01
CA GLY A 424 -24.39 -9.24 -2.03
C GLY A 424 -23.46 -8.93 -0.84
N ILE A 425 -23.65 -9.59 0.31
CA ILE A 425 -22.72 -9.51 1.44
C ILE A 425 -21.52 -10.45 1.21
N GLN A 426 -21.76 -11.64 0.66
CA GLN A 426 -20.71 -12.60 0.35
C GLN A 426 -19.67 -12.03 -0.61
N GLU A 427 -20.08 -11.23 -1.60
CA GLU A 427 -19.17 -10.54 -2.52
C GLU A 427 -18.23 -9.57 -1.78
N GLN A 428 -18.77 -8.79 -0.83
CA GLN A 428 -17.99 -7.86 -0.02
C GLN A 428 -17.00 -8.62 0.89
N LEU A 429 -17.48 -9.63 1.60
CA LEU A 429 -16.68 -10.48 2.49
C LEU A 429 -15.57 -11.21 1.72
N ALA A 430 -15.86 -11.73 0.53
CA ALA A 430 -14.87 -12.38 -0.33
C ALA A 430 -13.73 -11.43 -0.69
N THR A 431 -14.07 -10.20 -1.09
CA THR A 431 -13.07 -9.18 -1.45
C THR A 431 -12.22 -8.80 -0.24
N MET A 432 -12.85 -8.61 0.92
CA MET A 432 -12.15 -8.31 2.18
C MET A 432 -11.16 -9.43 2.55
N GLY A 433 -11.60 -10.69 2.53
CA GLY A 433 -10.74 -11.84 2.84
C GLY A 433 -9.58 -11.97 1.86
N THR A 434 -9.85 -11.91 0.55
CA THR A 434 -8.82 -11.98 -0.49
C THR A 434 -7.80 -10.85 -0.35
N ASN A 435 -8.25 -9.60 -0.17
CA ASN A 435 -7.35 -8.46 0.04
C ASN A 435 -6.50 -8.64 1.30
N ALA A 436 -7.09 -9.03 2.44
CA ALA A 436 -6.36 -9.24 3.67
C ALA A 436 -5.25 -10.30 3.52
N PHE A 437 -5.52 -11.39 2.77
CA PHE A 437 -4.52 -12.43 2.49
C PHE A 437 -3.37 -11.91 1.61
N ILE A 438 -3.67 -11.18 0.53
CA ILE A 438 -2.68 -10.57 -0.36
C ILE A 438 -1.81 -9.56 0.40
N MET A 439 -2.47 -8.68 1.16
CA MET A 439 -1.82 -7.61 1.93
C MET A 439 -0.87 -8.18 3.00
N THR A 440 -1.35 -9.15 3.77
CA THR A 440 -0.54 -9.83 4.80
C THR A 440 0.66 -10.52 4.16
N SER A 441 0.46 -11.20 3.02
CA SER A 441 1.55 -11.86 2.30
C SER A 441 2.64 -10.86 1.85
N GLY A 442 2.24 -9.74 1.24
CA GLY A 442 3.16 -8.68 0.81
C GLY A 442 3.91 -8.03 1.97
N GLN A 443 3.21 -7.71 3.07
CA GLN A 443 3.82 -7.16 4.28
C GLN A 443 4.86 -8.13 4.87
N HIS A 444 4.52 -9.41 5.02
CA HIS A 444 5.46 -10.39 5.58
C HIS A 444 6.71 -10.54 4.71
N MET A 445 6.56 -10.57 3.39
CA MET A 445 7.70 -10.70 2.47
C MET A 445 8.64 -9.49 2.53
N VAL A 446 8.11 -8.25 2.52
CA VAL A 446 8.99 -7.06 2.62
C VAL A 446 9.68 -6.97 3.99
N ASN A 447 8.97 -7.31 5.07
CA ASN A 447 9.58 -7.36 6.41
C ASN A 447 10.72 -8.37 6.47
N ALA A 448 10.54 -9.54 5.86
CA ALA A 448 11.57 -10.58 5.79
C ALA A 448 12.78 -10.16 4.94
N MET A 449 12.59 -9.35 3.89
CA MET A 449 13.68 -8.76 3.12
C MET A 449 14.51 -7.78 3.95
N ILE A 450 13.84 -6.89 4.69
CA ILE A 450 14.51 -5.89 5.53
C ILE A 450 15.27 -6.55 6.68
N ASN A 451 14.73 -7.63 7.25
CA ASN A 451 15.44 -8.44 8.26
C ASN A 451 16.77 -9.00 7.75
N GLN A 452 16.95 -9.17 6.44
CA GLN A 452 18.20 -9.60 5.81
C GLN A 452 19.07 -8.42 5.35
N HIS A 453 18.84 -7.22 5.91
CA HIS A 453 19.53 -5.98 5.59
C HIS A 453 19.36 -5.52 4.12
N GLU A 454 18.32 -6.00 3.43
CA GLU A 454 17.94 -5.46 2.13
C GLU A 454 17.13 -4.16 2.29
N GLN A 455 17.30 -3.23 1.35
CA GLN A 455 16.61 -1.95 1.32
C GLN A 455 15.86 -1.79 0.00
N PRO A 456 14.76 -2.54 -0.20
CA PRO A 456 14.17 -2.71 -1.52
C PRO A 456 13.31 -1.50 -1.91
N ALA A 457 13.95 -0.45 -2.45
CA ALA A 457 13.32 0.85 -2.71
C ALA A 457 12.06 0.77 -3.61
N VAL A 458 12.10 -0.02 -4.69
CA VAL A 458 10.95 -0.18 -5.61
C VAL A 458 9.81 -0.94 -4.94
N ILE A 459 10.14 -2.03 -4.23
CA ILE A 459 9.16 -2.85 -3.52
C ILE A 459 8.51 -2.06 -2.39
N SER A 460 9.26 -1.20 -1.69
CA SER A 460 8.70 -0.28 -0.69
C SER A 460 7.58 0.59 -1.28
N GLY A 461 7.74 1.03 -2.54
CA GLY A 461 6.71 1.74 -3.28
C GLY A 461 5.47 0.89 -3.56
N VAL A 462 5.66 -0.38 -3.93
CA VAL A 462 4.56 -1.35 -4.11
C VAL A 462 3.80 -1.55 -2.81
N CYS A 463 4.51 -1.82 -1.71
CA CYS A 463 3.92 -2.01 -0.39
C CYS A 463 3.13 -0.78 0.04
N LYS A 464 3.76 0.40 -0.02
CA LYS A 464 3.09 1.66 0.31
C LYS A 464 1.83 1.87 -0.52
N GLN A 465 1.89 1.67 -1.83
CA GLN A 465 0.77 2.00 -2.70
C GLN A 465 -0.33 0.95 -2.68
N GLN A 466 -0.02 -0.32 -2.92
CA GLN A 466 -1.04 -1.38 -3.06
C GLN A 466 -1.61 -1.83 -1.73
N ILE A 467 -0.80 -1.96 -0.68
CA ILE A 467 -1.29 -2.45 0.61
C ILE A 467 -2.21 -1.39 1.22
N THR A 468 -1.84 -0.11 1.16
CA THR A 468 -2.72 0.97 1.69
C THR A 468 -4.00 1.14 0.86
N ASP A 469 -3.93 0.99 -0.46
CA ASP A 469 -5.11 1.11 -1.33
C ASP A 469 -6.11 -0.05 -1.11
N ARG A 470 -5.62 -1.28 -1.02
CA ARG A 470 -6.45 -2.45 -0.69
C ARG A 470 -6.98 -2.39 0.73
N GLY A 471 -6.21 -1.85 1.67
CA GLY A 471 -6.67 -1.61 3.04
C GLY A 471 -7.84 -0.62 3.08
N ARG A 472 -7.74 0.47 2.32
CA ARG A 472 -8.85 1.43 2.14
C ARG A 472 -10.10 0.77 1.55
N ASP A 473 -9.96 0.03 0.44
CA ASP A 473 -11.10 -0.69 -0.17
C ASP A 473 -11.74 -1.67 0.82
N THR A 474 -10.92 -2.44 1.55
CA THR A 474 -11.40 -3.41 2.54
C THR A 474 -12.20 -2.75 3.66
N VAL A 475 -11.74 -1.61 4.20
CA VAL A 475 -12.44 -0.90 5.27
C VAL A 475 -13.73 -0.24 4.76
N ILE A 476 -13.74 0.32 3.55
CA ILE A 476 -14.96 0.89 2.93
C ILE A 476 -16.04 -0.19 2.83
N ARG A 477 -15.69 -1.36 2.28
CA ARG A 477 -16.62 -2.49 2.14
C ARG A 477 -17.10 -3.00 3.50
N ALA A 478 -16.22 -3.01 4.50
CA ALA A 478 -16.57 -3.39 5.85
C ALA A 478 -17.60 -2.43 6.48
N MET A 479 -17.48 -1.12 6.22
CA MET A 479 -18.50 -0.14 6.62
C MET A 479 -19.84 -0.41 5.94
N ASP A 480 -19.85 -0.76 4.65
CA ASP A 480 -21.07 -1.11 3.92
C ASP A 480 -21.76 -2.34 4.52
N VAL A 481 -20.99 -3.36 4.93
CA VAL A 481 -21.53 -4.57 5.59
C VAL A 481 -22.08 -4.26 6.99
N LEU A 482 -21.46 -3.34 7.74
CA LEU A 482 -21.98 -2.90 9.05
C LEU A 482 -23.28 -2.07 8.92
N GLY A 483 -23.44 -1.34 7.83
CA GLY A 483 -24.59 -0.47 7.57
C GLY A 483 -24.74 0.59 8.66
N GLY A 484 -25.95 0.71 9.24
CA GLY A 484 -26.24 1.69 10.31
C GLY A 484 -25.28 1.61 11.49
N ALA A 485 -24.80 0.41 11.85
CA ALA A 485 -23.85 0.24 12.95
C ALA A 485 -22.47 0.87 12.64
N GLY A 486 -22.08 0.91 11.36
CA GLY A 486 -20.81 1.50 10.93
C GLY A 486 -20.80 3.03 11.01
N ILE A 487 -21.95 3.68 10.79
CA ILE A 487 -22.04 5.15 10.75
C ILE A 487 -22.35 5.80 12.11
N CYS A 488 -22.84 5.03 13.09
CA CYS A 488 -23.09 5.52 14.44
C CYS A 488 -21.81 5.44 15.28
N LYS A 489 -21.14 6.57 15.52
CA LYS A 489 -19.92 6.61 16.34
C LYS A 489 -20.24 6.48 17.83
N GLY A 490 -19.46 5.67 18.54
CA GLY A 490 -19.59 5.43 19.98
C GLY A 490 -18.64 4.33 20.45
N PRO A 491 -18.63 3.98 21.75
CA PRO A 491 -17.82 2.88 22.28
C PRO A 491 -18.02 1.52 21.57
N ASN A 492 -19.21 1.26 21.03
CA ASN A 492 -19.53 0.02 20.33
C ASN A 492 -19.10 0.02 18.85
N ASN A 493 -18.65 1.15 18.30
CA ASN A 493 -18.19 1.24 16.92
C ASN A 493 -16.66 1.12 16.85
N PHE A 494 -16.20 -0.07 16.45
CA PHE A 494 -14.77 -0.41 16.37
C PHE A 494 -14.10 -0.01 15.05
N LEU A 495 -14.83 0.52 14.06
CA LEU A 495 -14.29 0.76 12.71
C LEU A 495 -14.31 2.23 12.28
N ALA A 496 -15.19 3.07 12.84
CA ALA A 496 -15.39 4.45 12.39
C ALA A 496 -14.10 5.30 12.43
N ASN A 497 -13.27 5.15 13.46
CA ASN A 497 -12.02 5.92 13.56
C ASN A 497 -10.96 5.42 12.56
N ILE A 498 -10.90 4.10 12.32
CA ILE A 498 -10.04 3.54 11.26
C ILE A 498 -10.49 4.06 9.90
N TYR A 499 -11.79 4.02 9.61
CA TYR A 499 -12.38 4.58 8.39
C TYR A 499 -12.01 6.06 8.20
N THR A 500 -12.15 6.87 9.25
CA THR A 500 -11.82 8.30 9.23
C THR A 500 -10.33 8.54 8.99
N SER A 501 -9.45 7.64 9.45
CA SER A 501 -8.00 7.74 9.26
C SER A 501 -7.49 7.31 7.87
N LEU A 502 -8.30 6.63 7.06
CA LEU A 502 -7.88 6.06 5.76
C LEU A 502 -7.20 7.06 4.80
N PRO A 503 -7.64 8.34 4.70
CA PRO A 503 -6.99 9.30 3.80
C PRO A 503 -5.54 9.58 4.17
N VAL A 504 -5.16 9.43 5.45
CA VAL A 504 -3.80 9.71 5.93
C VAL A 504 -2.82 8.72 5.32
N VAL A 505 -3.08 7.42 5.45
CA VAL A 505 -2.14 6.36 5.03
C VAL A 505 -1.87 6.31 3.53
N ILE A 506 -2.82 6.76 2.70
CA ILE A 506 -2.65 6.84 1.23
C ILE A 506 -1.93 8.12 0.79
N THR A 507 -1.86 9.15 1.65
CA THR A 507 -1.37 10.49 1.30
C THR A 507 0.07 10.74 1.76
N VAL A 508 0.42 10.35 2.98
CA VAL A 508 1.74 10.62 3.57
C VAL A 508 2.81 9.64 3.05
N GLU A 509 4.09 9.91 3.36
CA GLU A 509 5.27 9.14 2.90
C GLU A 509 5.37 8.98 1.37
N GLY A 510 4.88 10.00 0.65
CA GLY A 510 4.74 10.02 -0.81
C GLY A 510 3.38 9.50 -1.23
N ALA A 511 2.48 10.37 -1.72
CA ALA A 511 1.11 10.03 -2.06
C ALA A 511 1.02 8.84 -3.04
N ASN A 512 0.01 7.98 -2.89
CA ASN A 512 -0.17 6.79 -3.74
C ASN A 512 -0.14 7.12 -5.25
N ILE A 513 -0.63 8.29 -5.63
CA ILE A 513 -0.60 8.79 -7.01
C ILE A 513 0.84 8.92 -7.50
N LEU A 514 1.72 9.59 -6.73
CA LEU A 514 3.13 9.76 -7.07
C LEU A 514 3.85 8.41 -7.04
N THR A 515 3.63 7.61 -6.00
CA THR A 515 4.28 6.30 -5.87
C THR A 515 3.96 5.38 -7.04
N ARG A 516 2.68 5.33 -7.44
CA ARG A 516 2.21 4.55 -8.59
C ARG A 516 2.78 5.06 -9.91
N SER A 517 2.72 6.36 -10.15
CA SER A 517 3.03 6.93 -11.47
C SER A 517 4.52 7.14 -11.72
N LEU A 518 5.30 7.45 -10.68
CA LEU A 518 6.70 7.89 -10.83
C LEU A 518 7.73 6.94 -10.17
N ILE A 519 7.41 6.33 -9.03
CA ILE A 519 8.38 5.53 -8.26
C ILE A 519 8.45 4.09 -8.77
N ILE A 520 7.35 3.33 -8.67
CA ILE A 520 7.36 1.87 -8.85
C ILE A 520 7.93 1.48 -10.23
N PHE A 521 7.40 2.05 -11.30
CA PHE A 521 7.90 1.75 -12.65
C PHE A 521 8.90 2.79 -13.15
N GLY A 522 8.68 4.08 -12.92
CA GLY A 522 9.57 5.13 -13.44
C GLY A 522 11.01 4.97 -12.95
N GLN A 523 11.21 4.94 -11.64
CA GLN A 523 12.53 4.68 -11.05
C GLN A 523 12.91 3.20 -11.14
N GLY A 524 11.94 2.29 -10.94
CA GLY A 524 12.20 0.85 -10.97
C GLY A 524 12.73 0.36 -12.32
N LEU A 525 12.22 0.86 -13.44
CA LEU A 525 12.73 0.51 -14.76
C LEU A 525 14.18 0.95 -14.93
N THR A 526 14.53 2.18 -14.55
CA THR A 526 15.91 2.64 -14.68
C THR A 526 16.86 1.86 -13.77
N ARG A 527 16.47 1.63 -12.51
CA ARG A 527 17.32 1.05 -11.47
C ARG A 527 17.39 -0.48 -11.51
N ALA A 528 16.26 -1.15 -11.57
CA ALA A 528 16.17 -2.60 -11.41
C ALA A 528 16.22 -3.37 -12.75
N HIS A 529 16.09 -2.68 -13.89
CA HIS A 529 16.30 -3.32 -15.18
C HIS A 529 17.76 -3.79 -15.34
N PRO A 530 18.03 -5.06 -15.74
CA PRO A 530 19.38 -5.65 -15.70
C PRO A 530 20.48 -4.92 -16.48
N HIS A 531 20.13 -4.11 -17.47
CA HIS A 531 21.08 -3.48 -18.41
C HIS A 531 20.87 -1.98 -18.61
N LEU A 532 19.78 -1.39 -18.10
CA LEU A 532 19.40 -0.02 -18.50
C LEU A 532 20.24 1.03 -17.77
N TYR A 533 20.46 0.87 -16.46
CA TYR A 533 21.28 1.81 -15.70
C TYR A 533 22.72 1.88 -16.20
N GLU A 534 23.33 0.73 -16.45
CA GLU A 534 24.71 0.66 -16.99
C GLU A 534 24.78 1.27 -18.40
N LEU A 535 23.79 1.03 -19.25
CA LEU A 535 23.69 1.71 -20.54
C LEU A 535 23.64 3.24 -20.38
N ILE A 536 22.86 3.74 -19.41
CA ILE A 536 22.76 5.18 -19.14
C ILE A 536 24.12 5.75 -18.69
N LYS A 537 24.85 5.06 -17.81
CA LYS A 537 26.18 5.47 -17.34
C LYS A 537 27.19 5.63 -18.48
N THR A 538 27.16 4.76 -19.49
CA THR A 538 28.08 4.84 -20.66
C THR A 538 27.84 6.10 -21.50
N ILE A 539 26.66 6.71 -21.42
CA ILE A 539 26.34 7.96 -22.13
C ILE A 539 26.70 9.19 -21.28
N GLN A 540 26.59 9.07 -19.95
CA GLN A 540 26.83 10.19 -19.03
C GLN A 540 28.32 10.46 -18.74
N HIS A 541 29.19 9.44 -18.73
CA HIS A 541 30.60 9.57 -18.33
C HIS A 541 31.59 9.87 -19.48
N GLY A 542 31.14 10.40 -20.63
CA GLY A 542 32.00 10.68 -21.79
C GLY A 542 31.88 9.59 -22.87
N ASP A 543 32.59 9.75 -24.00
CA ASP A 543 32.37 9.02 -25.28
C ASP A 543 32.69 7.50 -25.24
N ASP A 544 32.12 6.74 -24.29
CA ASP A 544 32.21 5.29 -24.16
C ASP A 544 31.29 4.55 -25.15
N VAL A 545 31.64 4.62 -26.43
CA VAL A 545 30.88 3.99 -27.52
C VAL A 545 30.93 2.46 -27.45
N GLU A 546 32.05 1.87 -27.01
CA GLU A 546 32.19 0.41 -26.93
C GLU A 546 31.43 -0.17 -25.73
N GLY A 547 31.45 0.48 -24.57
CA GLY A 547 30.60 0.14 -23.43
C GLY A 547 29.12 0.27 -23.77
N PHE A 548 28.73 1.35 -24.44
CA PHE A 548 27.35 1.53 -24.93
C PHE A 548 26.92 0.38 -25.85
N LYS A 549 27.76 0.00 -26.82
CA LYS A 549 27.48 -1.11 -27.73
C LYS A 549 27.33 -2.44 -26.98
N LYS A 550 28.16 -2.70 -25.98
CA LYS A 550 28.10 -3.92 -25.15
C LYS A 550 26.78 -3.99 -24.38
N GLU A 551 26.40 -2.93 -23.68
CA GLU A 551 25.15 -2.90 -22.91
C GLU A 551 23.91 -2.88 -23.81
N LEU A 552 23.95 -2.23 -24.98
CA LEU A 552 22.88 -2.26 -25.97
C LEU A 552 22.63 -3.68 -26.50
N VAL A 553 23.69 -4.44 -26.80
CA VAL A 553 23.55 -5.84 -27.24
C VAL A 553 22.92 -6.69 -26.15
N LYS A 554 23.30 -6.49 -24.89
CA LYS A 554 22.69 -7.19 -23.75
C LYS A 554 21.21 -6.84 -23.60
N LEU A 555 20.85 -5.56 -23.72
CA LEU A 555 19.46 -5.09 -23.71
C LEU A 555 18.62 -5.75 -24.81
N ILE A 556 19.14 -5.80 -26.04
CA ILE A 556 18.45 -6.47 -27.17
C ILE A 556 18.30 -7.97 -26.89
N LYS A 557 19.36 -8.62 -26.40
CA LYS A 557 19.32 -10.05 -26.05
C LYS A 557 18.26 -10.32 -24.98
N HIS A 558 18.21 -9.48 -23.94
CA HIS A 558 17.21 -9.53 -22.89
C HIS A 558 15.78 -9.47 -23.46
N GLY A 559 15.50 -8.48 -24.31
CA GLY A 559 14.18 -8.34 -24.96
C GLY A 559 13.80 -9.53 -25.84
N VAL A 560 14.75 -10.09 -26.59
CA VAL A 560 14.51 -11.30 -27.40
C VAL A 560 14.25 -12.52 -26.50
N THR A 561 15.05 -12.70 -25.44
CA THR A 561 14.86 -13.80 -24.48
C THR A 561 13.49 -13.74 -23.80
N ASN A 562 13.07 -12.58 -23.34
CA ASN A 562 11.76 -12.43 -22.69
C ASN A 562 10.59 -12.55 -23.68
N THR A 563 10.73 -12.02 -24.89
CA THR A 563 9.71 -12.17 -25.95
C THR A 563 9.53 -13.64 -26.35
N THR A 564 10.63 -14.35 -26.59
CA THR A 564 10.60 -15.79 -26.92
C THR A 564 10.09 -16.61 -25.75
N GLY A 565 10.51 -16.28 -24.52
CA GLY A 565 10.01 -16.88 -23.28
C GLY A 565 8.50 -16.69 -23.09
N SER A 566 7.98 -15.48 -23.35
CA SER A 566 6.55 -15.15 -23.33
C SER A 566 5.76 -16.03 -24.30
N LEU A 567 6.21 -16.15 -25.56
CA LEU A 567 5.56 -16.99 -26.57
C LEU A 567 5.64 -18.48 -26.23
N LYS A 568 6.79 -18.96 -25.74
CA LYS A 568 6.96 -20.35 -25.30
C LYS A 568 6.01 -20.68 -24.15
N THR A 569 6.01 -19.86 -23.10
CA THR A 569 5.15 -20.07 -21.92
C THR A 569 3.67 -19.88 -22.23
N ALA A 570 3.30 -19.11 -23.25
CA ALA A 570 1.91 -19.06 -23.73
C ALA A 570 1.39 -20.44 -24.17
N VAL A 571 2.28 -21.30 -24.68
CA VAL A 571 1.97 -22.68 -25.08
C VAL A 571 2.19 -23.67 -23.93
N THR A 572 3.34 -23.57 -23.24
CA THR A 572 3.80 -24.59 -22.28
C THR A 572 3.32 -24.42 -20.84
N ARG A 573 2.72 -23.28 -20.48
CA ARG A 573 2.23 -23.07 -19.10
C ARG A 573 1.21 -24.13 -18.69
N SER A 574 1.13 -24.38 -17.39
CA SER A 574 0.05 -25.20 -16.83
C SER A 574 -1.32 -24.59 -17.19
N ARG A 575 -2.24 -25.41 -17.70
CA ARG A 575 -3.60 -24.99 -18.07
C ARG A 575 -4.67 -25.44 -17.08
N PHE A 576 -4.39 -26.50 -16.35
CA PHE A 576 -5.34 -27.12 -15.43
C PHE A 576 -4.88 -26.92 -13.99
N LYS A 577 -5.83 -26.57 -13.12
CA LYS A 577 -5.64 -26.52 -11.68
C LYS A 577 -5.84 -27.94 -11.13
N THR A 578 -4.88 -28.45 -10.38
CA THR A 578 -5.04 -29.67 -9.57
C THR A 578 -4.86 -29.29 -8.10
N GLN A 579 -5.58 -29.95 -7.20
CA GLN A 579 -5.52 -29.61 -5.77
C GLN A 579 -4.11 -29.80 -5.20
N SER A 580 -3.44 -30.91 -5.54
CA SER A 580 -2.05 -31.18 -5.14
C SER A 580 -1.00 -30.32 -5.86
N GLY A 581 -1.37 -29.69 -6.98
CA GLY A 581 -0.46 -28.91 -7.84
C GLY A 581 -0.81 -27.42 -7.93
N LEU A 582 -1.59 -26.89 -7.00
CA LEU A 582 -2.11 -25.51 -7.06
C LEU A 582 -0.98 -24.47 -7.07
N LEU A 583 0.03 -24.65 -6.21
CA LEU A 583 1.21 -23.77 -6.18
C LEU A 583 1.96 -23.81 -7.51
N THR A 584 2.28 -25.00 -8.01
CA THR A 584 2.99 -25.18 -9.30
C THR A 584 2.21 -24.59 -10.48
N HIS A 585 0.88 -24.68 -10.45
CA HIS A 585 0.02 -24.04 -11.45
C HIS A 585 0.23 -22.53 -11.46
N TYR A 586 0.18 -21.89 -10.29
CA TYR A 586 0.32 -20.44 -10.18
C TYR A 586 1.75 -19.95 -10.38
N GLU A 587 2.77 -20.68 -9.95
CA GLU A 587 4.16 -20.41 -10.33
C GLU A 587 4.30 -20.36 -11.85
N SER A 588 3.71 -21.32 -12.56
CA SER A 588 3.70 -21.32 -14.03
C SER A 588 2.92 -20.14 -14.64
N GLN A 589 1.85 -19.65 -14.00
CA GLN A 589 1.12 -18.47 -14.48
C GLN A 589 1.90 -17.17 -14.25
N MET A 590 2.52 -17.05 -13.08
CA MET A 590 3.28 -15.87 -12.67
C MET A 590 4.57 -15.75 -13.48
N ASP A 591 5.25 -16.86 -13.75
CA ASP A 591 6.42 -16.92 -14.63
C ASP A 591 6.09 -16.38 -16.04
N LYS A 592 4.95 -16.78 -16.61
CA LYS A 592 4.48 -16.21 -17.89
C LYS A 592 4.22 -14.70 -17.77
N LEU A 593 3.49 -14.27 -16.74
CA LEU A 593 3.15 -12.85 -16.57
C LEU A 593 4.40 -11.99 -16.36
N ALA A 594 5.43 -12.51 -15.68
CA ALA A 594 6.72 -11.83 -15.52
C ALA A 594 7.45 -11.68 -16.86
N LYS A 595 7.47 -12.72 -17.71
CA LYS A 595 8.03 -12.64 -19.07
C LYS A 595 7.27 -11.65 -19.96
N ASN A 596 5.94 -11.66 -19.87
CA ASN A 596 5.10 -10.68 -20.56
C ASN A 596 5.44 -9.25 -20.11
N PHE A 597 5.56 -9.04 -18.80
CA PHE A 597 5.93 -7.75 -18.22
C PHE A 597 7.30 -7.29 -18.70
N ALA A 598 8.33 -8.13 -18.59
CA ALA A 598 9.69 -7.81 -19.01
C ALA A 598 9.75 -7.47 -20.52
N ALA A 599 9.08 -8.26 -21.37
CA ALA A 599 9.00 -7.96 -22.80
C ALA A 599 8.29 -6.62 -23.08
N CYS A 600 7.21 -6.30 -22.36
CA CYS A 600 6.54 -5.01 -22.48
C CYS A 600 7.39 -3.86 -21.93
N ALA A 601 8.15 -4.07 -20.85
CA ALA A 601 9.04 -3.09 -20.26
C ALA A 601 10.18 -2.74 -21.23
N ASP A 602 10.78 -3.74 -21.88
CA ASP A 602 11.79 -3.53 -22.93
C ASP A 602 11.22 -2.76 -24.13
N LEU A 603 10.03 -3.16 -24.61
CA LEU A 603 9.34 -2.45 -25.68
C LEU A 603 8.96 -1.03 -25.27
N SER A 604 8.81 -0.73 -23.97
CA SER A 604 8.49 0.62 -23.50
C SER A 604 9.64 1.62 -23.73
N LEU A 605 10.87 1.13 -23.83
CA LEU A 605 12.08 1.95 -24.00
C LEU A 605 12.10 2.73 -25.32
N VAL A 606 11.27 2.35 -26.30
CA VAL A 606 11.08 3.12 -27.54
C VAL A 606 10.54 4.55 -27.29
N LEU A 607 9.92 4.80 -26.14
CA LEU A 607 9.50 6.14 -25.72
C LEU A 607 10.70 7.03 -25.30
N GLY A 608 11.84 6.44 -24.98
CA GLY A 608 13.01 7.14 -24.47
C GLY A 608 12.67 8.04 -23.29
N GLY A 609 13.20 9.27 -23.30
CA GLY A 609 12.94 10.27 -22.26
C GLY A 609 11.47 10.69 -22.11
N LYS A 610 10.58 10.38 -23.06
CA LYS A 610 9.13 10.68 -22.91
C LYS A 610 8.44 9.73 -21.93
N LEU A 611 9.02 8.56 -21.65
CA LEU A 611 8.43 7.59 -20.73
C LEU A 611 8.21 8.18 -19.33
N LYS A 612 9.13 9.05 -18.87
CA LYS A 612 9.03 9.72 -17.57
C LYS A 612 7.81 10.62 -17.42
N PHE A 613 7.27 11.13 -18.52
CA PHE A 613 6.07 11.96 -18.55
C PHE A 613 4.80 11.18 -18.89
N ALA A 614 4.93 9.91 -19.29
CA ALA A 614 3.81 9.03 -19.63
C ALA A 614 3.24 8.38 -18.35
N GLU A 615 2.86 9.19 -17.37
CA GLU A 615 2.48 8.77 -16.02
C GLU A 615 1.35 7.74 -15.99
N MET A 616 0.35 7.87 -16.88
CA MET A 616 -0.72 6.89 -17.00
C MET A 616 -0.25 5.52 -17.52
N VAL A 617 0.77 5.50 -18.38
CA VAL A 617 1.36 4.25 -18.89
C VAL A 617 2.27 3.65 -17.83
N SER A 618 3.12 4.47 -17.22
CA SER A 618 3.99 4.12 -16.09
C SER A 618 3.17 3.52 -14.94
N GLY A 619 2.06 4.14 -14.57
CA GLY A 619 1.17 3.65 -13.52
C GLY A 619 0.55 2.28 -13.85
N ARG A 620 0.23 1.99 -15.12
CA ARG A 620 -0.24 0.66 -15.51
C ARG A 620 0.87 -0.39 -15.47
N PHE A 621 2.11 -0.02 -15.81
CA PHE A 621 3.25 -0.91 -15.57
C PHE A 621 3.48 -1.16 -14.08
N ALA A 622 3.32 -0.13 -13.24
CA ALA A 622 3.38 -0.27 -11.80
C ALA A 622 2.31 -1.25 -11.27
N ASP A 623 1.08 -1.23 -11.79
CA ASP A 623 0.04 -2.19 -11.41
C ASP A 623 0.44 -3.64 -11.75
N VAL A 624 1.03 -3.86 -12.94
CA VAL A 624 1.50 -5.20 -13.35
C VAL A 624 2.66 -5.65 -12.47
N PHE A 625 3.67 -4.79 -12.29
CA PHE A 625 4.83 -5.07 -11.43
C PHE A 625 4.39 -5.39 -10.01
N SER A 626 3.44 -4.63 -9.48
CA SER A 626 2.90 -4.83 -8.15
C SER A 626 2.15 -6.15 -8.01
N SER A 627 1.34 -6.51 -9.01
CA SER A 627 0.64 -7.80 -9.05
C SER A 627 1.64 -8.97 -9.08
N LEU A 628 2.78 -8.80 -9.77
CA LEU A 628 3.86 -9.78 -9.79
C LEU A 628 4.50 -9.94 -8.41
N TYR A 629 4.91 -8.84 -7.77
CA TYR A 629 5.45 -8.87 -6.42
C TYR A 629 4.49 -9.55 -5.45
N LEU A 630 3.25 -9.05 -5.36
CA LEU A 630 2.23 -9.57 -4.45
C LEU A 630 1.88 -11.05 -4.74
N GLY A 631 1.92 -11.49 -6.00
CA GLY A 631 1.67 -12.89 -6.35
C GLY A 631 2.78 -13.81 -5.88
N TYR A 632 4.04 -13.41 -6.02
CA TYR A 632 5.16 -14.17 -5.44
C TYR A 632 5.15 -14.13 -3.90
N SER A 633 4.80 -13.00 -3.29
CA SER A 633 4.60 -12.91 -1.83
C SER A 633 3.50 -13.86 -1.35
N THR A 634 2.39 -13.93 -2.08
CA THR A 634 1.24 -14.79 -1.77
C THR A 634 1.61 -16.27 -1.91
N MET A 635 2.38 -16.65 -2.93
CA MET A 635 2.90 -18.02 -3.08
C MET A 635 3.88 -18.40 -1.95
N TRP A 636 4.78 -17.49 -1.57
CA TRP A 636 5.72 -17.69 -0.47
C TRP A 636 5.00 -17.82 0.87
N PHE A 637 4.05 -16.93 1.16
CA PHE A 637 3.25 -16.96 2.38
C PHE A 637 2.40 -18.24 2.46
N TYR A 638 1.76 -18.64 1.36
CA TYR A 638 1.05 -19.91 1.26
C TYR A 638 1.97 -21.11 1.54
N LYS A 639 3.17 -21.15 0.92
CA LYS A 639 4.15 -22.23 1.14
C LYS A 639 4.50 -22.38 2.62
N ASN A 640 4.68 -21.28 3.33
CA ASN A 640 5.03 -21.27 4.76
C ASN A 640 3.85 -21.60 5.69
N ASN A 641 2.61 -21.48 5.20
CA ASN A 641 1.39 -21.68 5.99
C ASN A 641 0.51 -22.82 5.48
N ARG A 642 1.07 -23.78 4.73
CA ARG A 642 0.33 -24.94 4.18
C ARG A 642 -0.37 -25.82 5.23
N HIS A 643 0.04 -25.71 6.49
CA HIS A 643 -0.57 -26.43 7.61
C HIS A 643 -1.94 -25.87 8.01
N VAL A 644 -2.31 -24.66 7.56
CA VAL A 644 -3.58 -24.01 7.89
C VAL A 644 -4.72 -24.61 7.07
N GLU A 645 -5.73 -25.16 7.74
CA GLU A 645 -6.91 -25.74 7.07
C GLU A 645 -7.66 -24.68 6.24
N GLY A 646 -8.01 -25.03 4.99
CA GLY A 646 -8.75 -24.15 4.09
C GLY A 646 -7.90 -23.09 3.36
N ILE A 647 -6.58 -23.04 3.61
CA ILE A 647 -5.70 -22.03 3.00
C ILE A 647 -5.67 -22.11 1.46
N ASP A 648 -5.81 -23.30 0.87
CA ASP A 648 -5.89 -23.50 -0.59
C ASP A 648 -6.99 -22.65 -1.24
N THR A 649 -8.12 -22.48 -0.55
CA THR A 649 -9.29 -21.77 -1.07
C THR A 649 -9.01 -20.28 -1.20
N ILE A 650 -8.49 -19.67 -0.13
CA ILE A 650 -8.18 -18.24 -0.13
C ILE A 650 -6.96 -17.93 -1.01
N PHE A 651 -5.97 -18.83 -1.03
CA PHE A 651 -4.83 -18.76 -1.93
C PHE A 651 -5.27 -18.80 -3.41
N ASP A 652 -6.16 -19.71 -3.78
CA ASP A 652 -6.68 -19.80 -5.15
C ASP A 652 -7.42 -18.52 -5.57
N SER A 653 -8.22 -17.95 -4.68
CA SER A 653 -8.93 -16.69 -4.91
C SER A 653 -7.97 -15.51 -5.10
N ALA A 654 -6.98 -15.38 -4.21
CA ALA A 654 -5.96 -14.34 -4.25
C ALA A 654 -5.11 -14.41 -5.52
N MET A 655 -4.63 -15.60 -5.88
CA MET A 655 -3.82 -15.76 -7.09
C MET A 655 -4.64 -15.59 -8.38
N THR A 656 -5.93 -15.97 -8.38
CA THR A 656 -6.83 -15.68 -9.50
C THR A 656 -6.97 -14.17 -9.69
N GLN A 657 -7.21 -13.42 -8.61
CA GLN A 657 -7.31 -11.97 -8.63
C GLN A 657 -6.03 -11.30 -9.15
N LEU A 658 -4.86 -11.66 -8.61
CA LEU A 658 -3.58 -11.06 -9.00
C LEU A 658 -3.19 -11.37 -10.45
N CYS A 659 -3.46 -12.59 -10.93
CA CYS A 659 -3.25 -12.94 -12.34
C CYS A 659 -4.16 -12.12 -13.27
N TYR A 660 -5.42 -11.91 -12.85
CA TYR A 660 -6.38 -11.09 -13.59
C TYR A 660 -5.94 -9.62 -13.64
N GLU A 661 -5.55 -9.04 -12.51
CA GLU A 661 -5.07 -7.65 -12.42
C GLU A 661 -3.82 -7.42 -13.27
N ALA A 662 -2.82 -8.31 -13.20
CA ALA A 662 -1.62 -8.27 -14.05
C ALA A 662 -1.98 -8.30 -15.54
N GLN A 663 -2.94 -9.16 -15.93
CA GLN A 663 -3.45 -9.21 -17.29
C GLN A 663 -4.10 -7.88 -17.70
N GLN A 664 -4.97 -7.32 -16.87
CA GLN A 664 -5.64 -6.06 -17.16
C GLN A 664 -4.65 -4.90 -17.28
N GLY A 665 -3.60 -4.88 -16.46
CA GLY A 665 -2.51 -3.91 -16.60
C GLY A 665 -1.81 -4.01 -17.96
N ILE A 666 -1.41 -5.22 -18.39
CA ILE A 666 -0.79 -5.44 -19.71
C ILE A 666 -1.74 -5.06 -20.86
N VAL A 667 -3.02 -5.43 -20.75
CA VAL A 667 -4.05 -5.01 -21.72
C VAL A 667 -4.16 -3.50 -21.78
N GLY A 668 -4.22 -2.83 -20.63
CA GLY A 668 -4.31 -1.39 -20.51
C GLY A 668 -3.11 -0.67 -21.12
N ILE A 669 -1.89 -1.18 -20.87
CA ILE A 669 -0.65 -0.70 -21.51
C ILE A 669 -0.79 -0.84 -23.03
N SER A 670 -1.13 -2.03 -23.51
CA SER A 670 -1.20 -2.31 -24.95
C SER A 670 -2.23 -1.47 -25.71
N LYS A 671 -3.35 -1.12 -25.09
CA LYS A 671 -4.40 -0.28 -25.69
C LYS A 671 -4.02 1.20 -25.73
N ASN A 672 -3.26 1.66 -24.75
CA ASN A 672 -2.97 3.08 -24.54
C ASN A 672 -1.50 3.45 -24.78
N PHE A 673 -0.73 2.56 -25.41
CA PHE A 673 0.68 2.81 -25.64
C PHE A 673 0.85 3.94 -26.67
N PRO A 674 1.59 5.02 -26.39
CA PRO A 674 1.58 6.23 -27.23
C PRO A 674 2.23 6.05 -28.61
N VAL A 675 3.11 5.06 -28.77
CA VAL A 675 3.77 4.80 -30.06
C VAL A 675 2.89 3.89 -30.92
N PRO A 676 2.44 4.35 -32.12
CA PRO A 676 1.60 3.55 -33.00
C PRO A 676 2.20 2.19 -33.32
N GLY A 677 1.37 1.14 -33.31
CA GLY A 677 1.79 -0.23 -33.63
C GLY A 677 2.48 -1.00 -32.48
N VAL A 678 3.17 -0.32 -31.56
CA VAL A 678 3.86 -0.98 -30.44
C VAL A 678 2.87 -1.61 -29.45
N GLY A 679 1.77 -0.93 -29.14
CA GLY A 679 0.70 -1.46 -28.29
C GLY A 679 0.13 -2.79 -28.81
N PRO A 680 -0.32 -2.89 -30.07
CA PRO A 680 -0.72 -4.15 -30.69
C PRO A 680 0.36 -5.25 -30.67
N ILE A 681 1.65 -4.90 -30.77
CA ILE A 681 2.74 -5.87 -30.64
C ILE A 681 2.81 -6.41 -29.22
N MET A 682 2.84 -5.54 -28.20
CA MET A 682 2.80 -5.93 -26.78
C MET A 682 1.62 -6.87 -26.51
N ARG A 683 0.45 -6.57 -27.09
CA ARG A 683 -0.77 -7.38 -26.99
C ARG A 683 -0.57 -8.79 -27.55
N ARG A 684 -0.08 -8.91 -28.78
CA ARG A 684 0.10 -10.19 -29.48
C ARG A 684 1.19 -11.05 -28.85
N VAL A 685 2.28 -10.44 -28.39
CA VAL A 685 3.37 -11.15 -27.69
C VAL A 685 2.90 -11.73 -26.36
N SER A 686 2.15 -10.93 -25.58
CA SER A 686 1.71 -11.34 -24.24
C SER A 686 0.57 -12.36 -24.26
N PHE A 687 -0.34 -12.24 -25.23
CA PHE A 687 -1.60 -12.97 -25.29
C PHE A 687 -1.97 -13.41 -26.73
N PRO A 688 -1.17 -14.29 -27.37
CA PRO A 688 -1.38 -14.69 -28.75
C PRO A 688 -2.69 -15.46 -28.98
N PHE A 689 -3.20 -16.16 -27.96
CA PHE A 689 -4.40 -17.00 -28.03
C PHE A 689 -5.60 -16.41 -27.26
N GLY A 690 -5.61 -15.11 -27.01
CA GLY A 690 -6.65 -14.43 -26.22
C GLY A 690 -6.31 -14.28 -24.74
N LEU A 691 -7.31 -13.86 -23.94
CA LEU A 691 -7.18 -13.55 -22.51
C LEU A 691 -7.49 -14.75 -21.64
N PRO A 692 -6.49 -15.39 -20.98
CA PRO A 692 -6.76 -16.60 -20.22
C PRO A 692 -7.15 -16.37 -18.76
N TYR A 693 -6.97 -15.17 -18.21
CA TYR A 693 -7.24 -14.90 -16.80
C TYR A 693 -8.57 -14.16 -16.66
N GLY A 694 -9.49 -14.72 -15.85
CA GLY A 694 -10.76 -14.10 -15.47
C GLY A 694 -10.74 -13.68 -13.99
N PRO A 695 -11.70 -12.85 -13.56
CA PRO A 695 -11.84 -12.50 -12.14
C PRO A 695 -12.19 -13.74 -11.30
N PRO A 696 -12.03 -13.69 -9.97
CA PRO A 696 -12.52 -14.73 -9.07
C PRO A 696 -14.00 -15.05 -9.34
N THR A 697 -14.32 -16.34 -9.32
CA THR A 697 -15.68 -16.85 -9.58
C THR A 697 -16.57 -16.70 -8.35
N ASP A 698 -17.89 -16.66 -8.54
CA ASP A 698 -18.86 -16.63 -7.44
C ASP A 698 -18.67 -17.80 -6.47
N LYS A 699 -18.25 -18.97 -6.97
CA LYS A 699 -17.92 -20.11 -6.12
C LYS A 699 -16.76 -19.80 -5.19
N GLN A 700 -15.66 -19.25 -5.71
CA GLN A 700 -14.52 -18.82 -4.90
C GLN A 700 -14.96 -17.73 -3.91
N ALA A 701 -15.80 -16.78 -4.34
CA ALA A 701 -16.31 -15.73 -3.48
C ALA A 701 -17.11 -16.30 -2.29
N ARG A 702 -18.07 -17.20 -2.53
CA ARG A 702 -18.82 -17.86 -1.47
C ARG A 702 -17.91 -18.61 -0.49
N GLN A 703 -16.93 -19.36 -1.01
CA GLN A 703 -16.01 -20.13 -0.17
C GLN A 703 -15.13 -19.23 0.70
N VAL A 704 -14.60 -18.12 0.17
CA VAL A 704 -13.80 -17.15 0.96
C VAL A 704 -14.68 -16.44 1.99
N SER A 705 -15.89 -16.02 1.61
CA SER A 705 -16.86 -15.43 2.51
C SER A 705 -17.18 -16.36 3.69
N ASP A 706 -17.38 -17.64 3.43
CA ASP A 706 -17.63 -18.64 4.48
C ASP A 706 -16.42 -18.80 5.40
N LEU A 707 -15.19 -18.82 4.87
CA LEU A 707 -13.98 -18.89 5.69
C LEU A 707 -13.88 -17.74 6.68
N ILE A 708 -14.17 -16.50 6.27
CA ILE A 708 -14.03 -15.34 7.17
C ILE A 708 -15.24 -15.06 8.06
N SER A 709 -16.42 -15.57 7.70
CA SER A 709 -17.67 -15.44 8.47
C SER A 709 -17.96 -16.64 9.36
N THR A 710 -16.98 -17.53 9.56
CA THR A 710 -17.08 -18.68 10.47
C THR A 710 -15.80 -18.83 11.26
N ASP A 711 -15.83 -19.69 12.29
CA ASP A 711 -14.67 -20.02 13.11
C ASP A 711 -13.76 -20.98 12.33
N SER A 712 -12.90 -20.43 11.46
CA SER A 712 -12.02 -21.18 10.57
C SER A 712 -10.55 -20.87 10.82
N ALA A 713 -9.66 -21.82 10.49
CA ALA A 713 -8.20 -21.63 10.61
C ALA A 713 -7.70 -20.44 9.76
N VAL A 714 -8.28 -20.21 8.57
CA VAL A 714 -7.96 -19.03 7.73
C VAL A 714 -8.37 -17.74 8.42
N ARG A 715 -9.54 -17.69 9.08
CA ARG A 715 -9.96 -16.51 9.84
C ARG A 715 -8.97 -16.23 10.98
N HIS A 716 -8.50 -17.25 11.70
CA HIS A 716 -7.49 -17.08 12.76
C HIS A 716 -6.17 -16.56 12.20
N LEU A 717 -5.67 -17.12 11.08
CA LEU A 717 -4.47 -16.64 10.39
C LEU A 717 -4.59 -15.15 10.00
N LEU A 718 -5.73 -14.76 9.45
CA LEU A 718 -6.00 -13.36 9.08
C LEU A 718 -6.37 -12.46 10.25
N SER A 719 -6.65 -13.02 11.42
CA SER A 719 -6.88 -12.29 12.67
C SER A 719 -5.64 -12.22 13.54
N ASP A 720 -4.54 -12.83 13.11
CA ASP A 720 -3.30 -12.85 13.88
C ASP A 720 -2.79 -11.42 14.11
N ASN A 721 -2.38 -11.14 15.34
CA ASN A 721 -2.00 -9.82 15.84
C ASN A 721 -3.13 -8.76 15.87
N VAL A 722 -4.41 -9.13 15.72
CA VAL A 722 -5.53 -8.23 16.03
C VAL A 722 -5.71 -8.14 17.54
N PHE A 723 -5.88 -6.94 18.07
CA PHE A 723 -6.22 -6.78 19.48
C PHE A 723 -7.67 -7.24 19.75
N VAL A 724 -7.81 -8.18 20.67
CA VAL A 724 -9.10 -8.56 21.27
C VAL A 724 -8.97 -8.35 22.77
N SER A 725 -9.88 -7.53 23.34
CA SER A 725 -9.83 -7.19 24.76
C SER A 725 -10.21 -8.39 25.64
N LYS A 726 -9.64 -8.40 26.85
CA LYS A 726 -10.05 -9.31 27.93
C LYS A 726 -11.40 -8.94 28.56
N ASP A 727 -11.88 -7.71 28.36
CA ASP A 727 -13.20 -7.30 28.82
C ASP A 727 -14.29 -7.92 27.94
N PRO A 728 -15.17 -8.80 28.48
CA PRO A 728 -16.24 -9.41 27.71
C PRO A 728 -17.28 -8.39 27.19
N LYS A 729 -17.28 -7.15 27.69
CA LYS A 729 -18.13 -6.07 27.22
C LYS A 729 -17.58 -5.34 25.98
N ASP A 730 -16.29 -5.48 25.69
CA ASP A 730 -15.72 -4.90 24.46
C ASP A 730 -16.39 -5.53 23.23
N ARG A 731 -16.75 -4.68 22.25
CA ARG A 731 -17.55 -5.14 21.10
C ARG A 731 -16.83 -6.21 20.28
N VAL A 732 -15.53 -6.07 20.07
CA VAL A 732 -14.74 -7.03 19.28
C VAL A 732 -14.58 -8.34 20.05
N ALA A 733 -14.37 -8.27 21.37
CA ALA A 733 -14.34 -9.46 22.24
C ALA A 733 -15.67 -10.23 22.20
N LEU A 734 -16.79 -9.53 22.34
CA LEU A 734 -18.13 -10.12 22.30
C LEU A 734 -18.43 -10.78 20.94
N LEU A 735 -18.04 -10.14 19.82
CA LEU A 735 -18.17 -10.71 18.47
C LEU A 735 -17.39 -12.02 18.33
N ASN A 736 -16.11 -12.04 18.76
CA ASN A 736 -15.28 -13.24 18.69
C ASN A 736 -15.82 -14.37 19.58
N ALA A 737 -16.29 -14.06 20.79
CA ALA A 737 -16.85 -15.06 21.69
C ALA A 737 -18.21 -15.62 21.21
N THR A 738 -18.97 -14.84 20.45
CA THR A 738 -20.32 -15.21 19.98
C THR A 738 -20.29 -15.97 18.65
N LEU A 739 -19.33 -15.70 17.76
CA LEU A 739 -19.24 -16.31 16.43
C LEU A 739 -19.34 -17.85 16.41
N PRO A 740 -18.48 -18.61 17.12
CA PRO A 740 -18.56 -20.07 17.09
C PRO A 740 -19.90 -20.59 17.64
N LYS A 741 -20.46 -19.89 18.64
CA LYS A 741 -21.77 -20.22 19.21
C LYS A 741 -22.90 -19.97 18.22
N ALA A 742 -22.85 -18.87 17.49
CA ALA A 742 -23.82 -18.53 16.45
C ALA A 742 -23.83 -19.56 15.30
N VAL A 743 -22.65 -19.98 14.83
CA VAL A 743 -22.54 -21.03 13.80
C VAL A 743 -23.15 -22.35 14.31
N LYS A 744 -22.86 -22.74 15.56
CA LYS A 744 -23.44 -23.93 16.18
C LYS A 744 -24.96 -23.82 16.31
N ALA A 745 -25.48 -22.68 16.78
CA ALA A 745 -26.91 -22.44 16.94
C ALA A 745 -27.66 -22.53 15.59
N ASP A 746 -27.11 -21.94 14.53
CA ASP A 746 -27.71 -22.00 13.19
C ASP A 746 -27.73 -23.43 12.63
N ARG A 747 -26.67 -24.23 12.89
CA ARG A 747 -26.64 -25.66 12.55
C ARG A 747 -27.70 -26.44 13.32
N THR A 748 -27.84 -26.21 14.62
CA THR A 748 -28.88 -26.83 15.45
C THR A 748 -30.27 -26.48 14.95
N LEU A 749 -30.56 -25.20 14.71
CA LEU A 749 -31.84 -24.75 14.16
C LEU A 749 -32.15 -25.39 12.80
N THR A 750 -31.15 -25.52 11.94
CA THR A 750 -31.31 -26.19 10.64
C THR A 750 -31.60 -27.68 10.79
N ALA A 751 -30.91 -28.36 11.71
CA ALA A 751 -31.13 -29.76 12.02
C ALA A 751 -32.54 -30.00 12.61
N LEU A 752 -32.99 -29.16 13.54
CA LEU A 752 -34.34 -29.20 14.12
C LEU A 752 -35.43 -29.09 13.05
N ARG A 753 -35.28 -28.13 12.12
CA ARG A 753 -36.20 -27.95 10.98
C ARG A 753 -36.22 -29.18 10.07
N LYS A 754 -35.04 -29.76 9.76
CA LYS A 754 -34.92 -30.95 8.92
C LYS A 754 -35.53 -32.19 9.58
N GLN A 755 -35.36 -32.33 10.89
CA GLN A 755 -35.88 -33.44 11.69
C GLN A 755 -37.35 -33.24 12.10
N LYS A 756 -37.95 -32.06 11.86
CA LYS A 756 -39.31 -31.69 12.26
C LYS A 756 -39.59 -31.92 13.76
N ARG A 757 -38.60 -31.63 14.61
CA ARG A 757 -38.73 -31.76 16.07
C ARG A 757 -38.52 -30.42 16.76
N SER A 758 -39.07 -30.30 17.97
CA SER A 758 -38.78 -29.19 18.88
C SER A 758 -37.37 -29.31 19.48
N ALA A 759 -36.79 -28.18 19.88
CA ALA A 759 -35.53 -28.13 20.62
C ALA A 759 -35.69 -28.81 21.99
N THR A 760 -34.64 -29.49 22.47
CA THR A 760 -34.56 -29.87 23.89
C THR A 760 -34.39 -28.62 24.76
N ILE A 761 -34.57 -28.74 26.08
CA ILE A 761 -34.38 -27.63 27.03
C ILE A 761 -32.97 -27.02 26.88
N ASP A 762 -31.93 -27.86 26.80
CA ASP A 762 -30.55 -27.40 26.65
C ASP A 762 -30.27 -26.76 25.30
N GLU A 763 -30.84 -27.30 24.21
CA GLU A 763 -30.71 -26.72 22.88
C GLU A 763 -31.40 -25.35 22.81
N GLN A 764 -32.59 -25.23 23.39
CA GLN A 764 -33.33 -23.98 23.41
C GLN A 764 -32.60 -22.93 24.23
N LYS A 765 -32.12 -23.28 25.44
CA LYS A 765 -31.32 -22.39 26.28
C LYS A 765 -30.08 -21.87 25.54
N PHE A 766 -29.36 -22.77 24.86
CA PHE A 766 -28.18 -22.38 24.07
C PHE A 766 -28.53 -21.43 22.92
N ILE A 767 -29.64 -21.66 22.23
CA ILE A 767 -30.14 -20.76 21.18
C ILE A 767 -30.48 -19.39 21.78
N ASP A 768 -31.22 -19.36 22.89
CA ASP A 768 -31.65 -18.13 23.56
C ASP A 768 -30.46 -17.30 24.05
N ASP A 769 -29.40 -17.94 24.58
CA ASP A 769 -28.16 -17.27 24.98
C ASP A 769 -27.46 -16.57 23.79
N VAL A 770 -27.45 -17.21 22.62
CA VAL A 770 -26.88 -16.65 21.38
C VAL A 770 -27.75 -15.51 20.84
N GLU A 771 -29.08 -15.64 20.91
CA GLU A 771 -30.01 -14.58 20.52
C GLU A 771 -29.88 -13.37 21.45
N ALA A 772 -29.74 -13.56 22.77
CA ALA A 772 -29.48 -12.47 23.72
C ALA A 772 -28.16 -11.75 23.41
N ALA A 773 -27.09 -12.48 23.12
CA ALA A 773 -25.82 -11.89 22.71
C ALA A 773 -25.95 -11.12 21.38
N ARG A 774 -26.71 -11.65 20.41
CA ARG A 774 -27.00 -10.94 19.15
C ARG A 774 -27.70 -9.62 19.43
N GLU A 775 -28.75 -9.62 20.26
CA GLU A 775 -29.52 -8.40 20.54
C GLU A 775 -28.62 -7.29 21.09
N VAL A 776 -27.61 -7.62 21.91
CA VAL A 776 -26.59 -6.66 22.38
C VAL A 776 -25.65 -6.23 21.26
N ILE A 777 -25.19 -7.15 20.40
CA ILE A 777 -24.24 -6.89 19.30
C ILE A 777 -24.80 -5.92 18.26
N ILE A 778 -26.10 -6.01 17.96
CA ILE A 778 -26.74 -5.22 16.91
C ILE A 778 -27.14 -3.81 17.36
N GLN A 779 -27.04 -3.51 18.66
CA GLN A 779 -27.32 -2.15 19.16
C GLN A 779 -26.17 -1.20 18.82
N VAL A 780 -26.56 0.05 18.59
CA VAL A 780 -25.66 1.20 18.46
C VAL A 780 -25.75 2.06 19.73
N ASP A 781 -24.70 2.83 20.00
CA ASP A 781 -24.69 3.77 21.11
C ASP A 781 -25.70 4.90 20.90
N ASN A 782 -26.33 5.33 21.99
CA ASN A 782 -27.16 6.52 22.06
C ASN A 782 -26.61 7.47 23.13
N PHE A 783 -26.89 8.76 22.96
CA PHE A 783 -26.40 9.80 23.83
C PHE A 783 -27.52 10.79 24.12
N ASP A 784 -27.61 11.28 25.36
CA ASP A 784 -28.57 12.32 25.73
C ASP A 784 -28.32 13.61 24.94
N GLY A 785 -27.04 13.89 24.61
CA GLY A 785 -26.66 14.91 23.66
C GLY A 785 -25.22 14.79 23.17
N LEU A 786 -24.92 15.45 22.04
CA LEU A 786 -23.60 15.48 21.41
C LEU A 786 -23.08 16.90 21.19
N GLY A 787 -21.77 17.08 21.15
CA GLY A 787 -21.13 18.36 20.86
C GLY A 787 -21.62 19.49 21.78
N ALA A 788 -22.18 20.54 21.20
CA ALA A 788 -22.69 21.69 21.94
C ALA A 788 -23.95 21.39 22.78
N GLU A 789 -24.61 20.24 22.60
CA GLU A 789 -25.73 19.81 23.47
C GLU A 789 -25.22 19.39 24.86
N ILE A 790 -23.96 18.96 24.95
CA ILE A 790 -23.35 18.54 26.22
C ILE A 790 -23.25 19.77 27.14
N GLY A 791 -23.92 19.71 28.29
CA GLY A 791 -23.95 20.79 29.28
C GLY A 791 -25.01 21.86 29.03
N LYS A 792 -25.89 21.70 28.02
CA LYS A 792 -27.06 22.55 27.88
C LYS A 792 -28.07 22.32 29.02
N PRO A 793 -28.84 23.35 29.41
CA PRO A 793 -29.83 23.23 30.46
C PRO A 793 -30.98 22.28 30.04
N LYS A 794 -31.75 21.78 31.02
CA LYS A 794 -32.78 20.74 30.80
C LYS A 794 -33.92 21.18 29.88
N ASP A 795 -34.12 22.49 29.74
CA ASP A 795 -35.10 23.12 28.86
C ASP A 795 -34.56 23.39 27.44
N TYR A 796 -33.34 22.96 27.13
CA TYR A 796 -32.79 23.07 25.78
C TYR A 796 -33.65 22.29 24.79
N VAL A 797 -34.30 23.04 23.90
CA VAL A 797 -35.01 22.49 22.75
C VAL A 797 -34.04 22.44 21.58
N ARG A 798 -33.84 21.25 21.01
CA ARG A 798 -33.04 21.08 19.80
C ARG A 798 -33.56 22.01 18.70
N PRO A 799 -32.71 22.69 17.91
CA PRO A 799 -33.17 23.66 16.92
C PRO A 799 -34.22 23.14 15.94
N GLY A 800 -34.12 21.88 15.50
CA GLY A 800 -35.13 21.25 14.63
C GLY A 800 -36.49 20.98 15.29
N MET A 801 -36.60 21.15 16.61
CA MET A 801 -37.83 21.03 17.39
C MET A 801 -38.49 22.38 17.68
N ILE A 802 -37.92 23.49 17.23
CA ILE A 802 -38.50 24.83 17.44
C ILE A 802 -39.45 25.15 16.29
N GLY A 803 -40.66 25.64 16.60
CA GLY A 803 -41.65 26.03 15.60
C GLY A 803 -42.22 24.82 14.84
N ASN A 804 -42.28 23.67 15.50
CA ASN A 804 -42.86 22.46 14.92
C ASN A 804 -44.34 22.33 15.27
N ILE A 805 -44.97 21.27 14.76
CA ILE A 805 -46.39 20.97 15.00
C ILE A 805 -46.75 20.80 16.50
N PHE A 806 -45.78 20.54 17.38
CA PHE A 806 -46.04 20.48 18.82
C PHE A 806 -46.17 21.87 19.43
N ASP A 807 -45.50 22.88 18.87
CA ASP A 807 -45.64 24.27 19.28
C ASP A 807 -46.93 24.89 18.73
N GLU A 808 -47.36 24.51 17.52
CA GLU A 808 -48.67 24.92 16.97
C GLU A 808 -49.87 24.34 17.73
N LYS A 809 -49.66 23.21 18.42
CA LYS A 809 -50.70 22.52 19.21
C LYS A 809 -50.77 22.96 20.68
N LYS A 810 -49.80 23.74 21.16
CA LYS A 810 -49.82 24.37 22.48
C LYS A 810 -50.53 25.71 22.39
#